data_AF-A0ABD3WYC9-F1
#
_entry.id   AF-A0ABD3WYC9-F1
#
_cell.length_a   1.000
_cell.length_b   1.000
_cell.length_c   1.000
_cell.angle_alpha   90.00
_cell.angle_beta   90.00
_cell.angle_gamma   90.00
#
_symmetry.space_group_name_H-M   'P 1'
#
loop_
_entity.id
_entity.type
_entity.pdbx_description
1 polymer ?
#
loop_
_entity_poly.entity_id
_entity_poly.type
_entity_poly.pdbx_seq_one_letter_code
_entity_poly.pdbx_strand_id
1 'polypeptide(L)'
;MRVQNLCILHLLLCHFIIRIMAGNINIGILHSARSSWIEIMQNNGYKNDSRTINSIFINETEWWALQDLNSAKMQMENLAGIVGHYNKVIATISEYLKIPYFVTSLVPHEMETSQYTLNMIPDATTYTTAIKDLFQHYKWTQSGIIYDNDGASNIAARLLRHIHGERDIYDIRAYNIQHNTSADVVRWALKELREKEFTNFLVICTPEATSMVLTQALYLSLLSRPNSWLVVNLGYEDIDLSPFVDSKANLTLLRLMVDPYSSDCALNESNISLNKALHHDILRLILSRTVSDNSSDNRAGRKNVRKSVKEADMDACTGHLKFNNGLRSETFLQMLVLQGIVSGASGTWRSSKNSLHERVQPSMTYSKILLNKDDIFGDKTLRVTTLIELPFIQHRNKTEEDKSANDRLEGFCIDILEELAKMLGFKYNITLVHDGKFGSLKKNGWTGIVGELIKNNADIGLAPFSITPSRSEVVDFTKPFMTKGTSVVVKKPERVVWPFQFLSPLSRVVWIAIFVSFLFVGLFLFGVSRINSDRKADFSHNLRDSFWYVWGTLLRADLNVSPRATSGRIVSCTWWFFSLIVISVYTANLAAFLTITNAHIPIDSAADLAYQNEYDYGTVNESQIQAFFKQTKIEHYAKMWAYMSLSKTAMVQRKEHGFERVLKEKYAFMWDSPSVRHETASNCDLMEIGTPFDLRGYGIATQKDSPFTEKLSLALLDLNDRGILYQLEGKWWRRPNCPDPRSSAKSKAIEIEVASGMFIVLLAGIVLSAIVCALEYFITKECRRR
;
A
#
# COMPACT_ATOMS: atom_id res chain seq x y z
N MET A 1 80.88 -13.10 33.59
CA MET A 1 80.10 -13.43 34.81
C MET A 1 78.92 -12.48 35.13
N ARG A 2 78.63 -11.42 34.36
CA ARG A 2 77.43 -10.55 34.60
C ARG A 2 76.20 -10.87 33.73
N VAL A 3 76.31 -11.74 32.73
CA VAL A 3 75.19 -12.08 31.80
C VAL A 3 74.39 -13.32 32.25
N GLN A 4 75.02 -14.28 32.95
CA GLN A 4 74.32 -15.47 33.47
C GLN A 4 73.39 -15.16 34.66
N ASN A 5 73.72 -14.16 35.49
CA ASN A 5 72.87 -13.78 36.62
C ASN A 5 71.61 -13.02 36.18
N LEU A 6 71.61 -12.35 35.02
CA LEU A 6 70.41 -11.71 34.49
C LEU A 6 69.40 -12.75 33.96
N CYS A 7 69.86 -13.80 33.28
CA CYS A 7 68.98 -14.89 32.83
C CYS A 7 68.39 -15.67 34.00
N ILE A 8 69.17 -15.92 35.06
CA ILE A 8 68.65 -16.61 36.25
C ILE A 8 67.69 -15.71 37.02
N LEU A 9 67.92 -14.39 37.07
CA LEU A 9 66.97 -13.45 37.66
C LEU A 9 65.69 -13.31 36.81
N HIS A 10 65.78 -13.39 35.48
CA HIS A 10 64.62 -13.34 34.58
C HIS A 10 63.84 -14.66 34.57
N LEU A 11 64.52 -15.81 34.68
CA LEU A 11 63.91 -17.13 34.88
C LEU A 11 63.31 -17.26 36.28
N LEU A 12 63.96 -16.73 37.32
CA LEU A 12 63.40 -16.68 38.67
C LEU A 12 62.25 -15.69 38.73
N LEU A 13 62.30 -14.51 38.11
CA LEU A 13 61.17 -13.57 37.99
C LEU A 13 60.02 -14.18 37.19
N CYS A 14 60.29 -14.91 36.09
CA CYS A 14 59.26 -15.69 35.40
C CYS A 14 58.71 -16.80 36.29
N HIS A 15 59.54 -17.55 37.02
CA HIS A 15 59.07 -18.59 37.94
C HIS A 15 58.34 -18.02 39.16
N PHE A 16 58.68 -16.79 39.59
CA PHE A 16 58.07 -16.06 40.70
C PHE A 16 56.74 -15.42 40.27
N ILE A 17 56.65 -14.89 39.05
CA ILE A 17 55.40 -14.42 38.42
C ILE A 17 54.48 -15.61 38.12
N ILE A 18 55.01 -16.75 37.66
CA ILE A 18 54.26 -18.01 37.47
C ILE A 18 53.80 -18.59 38.81
N ARG A 19 54.58 -18.46 39.90
CA ARG A 19 54.14 -18.85 41.26
C ARG A 19 53.11 -17.90 41.87
N ILE A 20 53.14 -16.60 41.54
CA ILE A 20 52.11 -15.63 41.96
C ILE A 20 50.77 -15.87 41.25
N MET A 21 50.75 -16.59 40.11
CA MET A 21 49.52 -16.97 39.39
C MET A 21 48.84 -18.26 39.87
N ALA A 22 49.37 -18.95 40.90
CA ALA A 22 48.88 -20.26 41.34
C ALA A 22 47.46 -20.26 41.98
N GLY A 23 46.82 -19.10 42.11
CA GLY A 23 45.44 -18.95 42.60
C GLY A 23 44.43 -18.39 41.59
N ASN A 24 44.85 -18.01 40.38
CA ASN A 24 44.00 -17.25 39.45
C ASN A 24 43.50 -18.13 38.29
N ILE A 25 42.21 -18.03 37.97
CA ILE A 25 41.59 -18.76 36.85
C ILE A 25 41.75 -17.92 35.58
N ASN A 26 42.62 -18.35 34.65
CA ASN A 26 42.78 -17.67 33.36
C ASN A 26 41.81 -18.25 32.31
N ILE A 27 40.98 -17.44 31.68
CA ILE A 27 40.03 -17.84 30.62
C ILE A 27 40.45 -17.17 29.31
N GLY A 28 40.57 -17.97 28.24
CA GLY A 28 40.86 -17.47 26.89
C GLY A 28 39.58 -17.05 26.19
N ILE A 29 39.52 -15.81 25.71
CA ILE A 29 38.33 -15.27 25.02
C ILE A 29 38.74 -14.87 23.63
N LEU A 30 38.05 -15.42 22.64
CA LEU A 30 38.27 -15.06 21.25
C LEU A 30 37.72 -13.66 20.95
N HIS A 31 38.29 -13.01 19.93
CA HIS A 31 37.88 -11.66 19.53
C HIS A 31 36.35 -11.58 19.29
N SER A 32 35.76 -12.63 18.72
CA SER A 32 34.32 -12.78 18.50
C SER A 32 33.45 -12.64 19.76
N ALA A 33 33.98 -13.00 20.93
CA ALA A 33 33.27 -12.97 22.22
C ALA A 33 33.67 -11.79 23.13
N ARG A 34 34.58 -10.91 22.68
CA ARG A 34 35.26 -9.92 23.53
C ARG A 34 34.34 -8.87 24.15
N SER A 35 33.47 -8.24 23.35
CA SER A 35 32.64 -7.10 23.78
C SER A 35 31.67 -7.47 24.90
N SER A 36 30.85 -8.49 24.66
CA SER A 36 29.86 -9.00 25.61
C SER A 36 30.49 -9.61 26.87
N TRP A 37 31.68 -10.20 26.77
CA TRP A 37 32.39 -10.73 27.94
C TRP A 37 32.88 -9.62 28.88
N ILE A 38 33.44 -8.54 28.33
CA ILE A 38 33.91 -7.39 29.12
C ILE A 38 32.76 -6.78 29.92
N GLU A 39 31.59 -6.61 29.30
CA GLU A 39 30.41 -6.04 29.98
C GLU A 39 29.97 -6.89 31.19
N ILE A 40 29.99 -8.22 31.07
CA ILE A 40 29.63 -9.11 32.18
C ILE A 40 30.64 -9.01 33.32
N MET A 41 31.94 -8.99 32.99
CA MET A 41 33.00 -8.87 33.98
C MET A 41 32.98 -7.52 34.71
N GLN A 42 32.57 -6.44 34.03
CA GLN A 42 32.47 -5.09 34.61
C GLN A 42 31.22 -4.91 35.49
N ASN A 43 30.06 -5.42 35.06
CA ASN A 43 28.79 -5.15 35.74
C ASN A 43 28.47 -6.11 36.90
N ASN A 44 28.91 -7.37 36.83
CA ASN A 44 28.47 -8.39 37.79
C ASN A 44 29.50 -8.78 38.84
N GLY A 45 30.63 -8.06 38.94
CA GLY A 45 31.57 -8.14 40.06
C GLY A 45 31.75 -9.56 40.61
N TYR A 46 32.08 -10.53 39.75
CA TYR A 46 32.30 -11.93 40.13
C TYR A 46 33.61 -12.04 40.93
N LYS A 47 33.59 -11.56 42.18
CA LYS A 47 34.57 -11.86 43.22
C LYS A 47 34.04 -13.05 44.00
N ASN A 48 34.48 -14.25 43.66
CA ASN A 48 34.30 -15.39 44.57
C ASN A 48 35.43 -15.32 45.60
N ASP A 49 35.10 -15.50 46.89
CA ASP A 49 35.88 -15.17 48.11
C ASP A 49 37.29 -15.80 48.27
N SER A 50 37.95 -16.26 47.21
CA SER A 50 39.34 -16.75 47.28
C SER A 50 40.15 -16.77 45.97
N ARG A 51 39.59 -16.45 44.78
CA ARG A 51 40.32 -16.52 43.49
C ARG A 51 39.92 -15.41 42.50
N THR A 52 40.88 -14.76 41.81
CA THR A 52 40.59 -13.79 40.75
C THR A 52 40.49 -14.46 39.37
N ILE A 53 39.51 -14.02 38.57
CA ILE A 53 39.34 -14.47 37.18
C ILE A 53 40.09 -13.49 36.27
N ASN A 54 41.02 -14.01 35.47
CA ASN A 54 41.79 -13.24 34.50
C ASN A 54 41.34 -13.61 33.08
N SER A 55 40.94 -12.61 32.30
CA SER A 55 40.55 -12.76 30.89
C SER A 55 41.76 -12.52 29.97
N ILE A 56 42.12 -13.50 29.15
CA ILE A 56 43.16 -13.39 28.12
C ILE A 56 42.47 -13.32 26.75
N PHE A 57 42.61 -12.19 26.05
CA PHE A 57 42.02 -12.01 24.72
C PHE A 57 42.93 -12.59 23.64
N ILE A 58 42.38 -13.47 22.81
CA ILE A 58 43.09 -14.17 21.74
C ILE A 58 42.65 -13.55 20.40
N ASN A 59 43.59 -12.96 19.67
CA ASN A 59 43.32 -12.30 18.39
C ASN A 59 43.34 -13.31 17.25
N GLU A 60 42.22 -13.51 16.52
CA GLU A 60 42.10 -14.55 15.49
C GLU A 60 42.86 -14.22 14.20
N THR A 61 43.12 -12.95 13.93
CA THR A 61 43.69 -12.44 12.66
C THR A 61 45.22 -12.49 12.59
N GLU A 62 45.92 -12.77 13.68
CA GLU A 62 47.39 -12.85 13.74
C GLU A 62 47.94 -14.27 13.49
N TRP A 63 47.07 -15.27 13.33
CA TRP A 63 47.49 -16.68 13.32
C TRP A 63 48.10 -17.19 12.02
N TRP A 64 47.87 -16.51 10.89
CA TRP A 64 48.64 -16.79 9.66
C TRP A 64 50.11 -16.39 9.79
N ALA A 65 50.49 -15.60 10.80
CA ALA A 65 51.86 -15.24 11.13
C ALA A 65 52.54 -16.19 12.14
N LEU A 66 51.79 -17.10 12.78
CA LEU A 66 52.33 -18.06 13.74
C LEU A 66 52.74 -19.37 13.07
N GLN A 67 53.90 -19.33 12.43
CA GLN A 67 54.64 -20.52 11.98
C GLN A 67 55.14 -21.39 13.16
N ASP A 68 54.96 -20.96 14.42
CA ASP A 68 55.42 -21.63 15.63
C ASP A 68 54.26 -22.08 16.54
N LEU A 69 53.91 -23.37 16.48
CA LEU A 69 53.00 -24.05 17.41
C LEU A 69 53.43 -23.90 18.89
N ASN A 70 54.72 -23.63 19.13
CA ASN A 70 55.32 -23.48 20.45
C ASN A 70 54.92 -22.17 21.16
N SER A 71 54.71 -21.07 20.43
CA SER A 71 54.32 -19.78 21.02
C SER A 71 52.82 -19.78 21.40
N ALA A 72 51.97 -20.36 20.55
CA ALA A 72 50.56 -20.63 20.84
C ALA A 72 50.40 -21.56 22.06
N LYS A 73 51.23 -22.60 22.14
CA LYS A 73 51.31 -23.49 23.31
C LYS A 73 51.68 -22.71 24.57
N MET A 74 52.66 -21.82 24.53
CA MET A 74 53.09 -21.02 25.68
C MET A 74 52.00 -20.09 26.23
N GLN A 75 51.15 -19.52 25.36
CA GLN A 75 50.02 -18.68 25.76
C GLN A 75 48.80 -19.48 26.26
N MET A 76 48.54 -20.66 25.68
CA MET A 76 47.37 -21.48 26.00
C MET A 76 47.61 -22.48 27.15
N GLU A 77 48.87 -22.78 27.47
CA GLU A 77 49.25 -23.76 28.50
C GLU A 77 48.82 -23.41 29.93
N ASN A 78 48.33 -22.18 30.19
CA ASN A 78 47.85 -21.74 31.49
C ASN A 78 46.35 -21.38 31.53
N LEU A 79 45.58 -21.72 30.48
CA LEU A 79 44.14 -21.47 30.40
C LEU A 79 43.30 -22.60 31.03
N ALA A 80 42.22 -22.22 31.70
CA ALA A 80 41.20 -23.13 32.25
C ALA A 80 40.14 -23.53 31.20
N GLY A 81 39.90 -22.66 30.22
CA GLY A 81 38.98 -22.90 29.10
C GLY A 81 39.09 -21.81 28.05
N ILE A 82 38.59 -22.08 26.84
CA ILE A 82 38.53 -21.14 25.71
C ILE A 82 37.06 -20.89 25.37
N VAL A 83 36.68 -19.64 25.09
CA VAL A 83 35.31 -19.24 24.75
C VAL A 83 35.28 -18.45 23.44
N GLY A 84 34.37 -18.82 22.53
CA GLY A 84 34.02 -18.01 21.36
C GLY A 84 33.44 -18.79 20.19
N HIS A 85 33.37 -18.15 19.02
CA HIS A 85 32.87 -18.79 17.79
C HIS A 85 33.75 -19.94 17.36
N TYR A 86 33.16 -20.96 16.73
CA TYR A 86 33.85 -22.15 16.26
C TYR A 86 34.95 -21.82 15.26
N ASN A 87 36.18 -22.22 15.57
CA ASN A 87 37.32 -22.19 14.66
C ASN A 87 38.00 -23.56 14.64
N LYS A 88 38.15 -24.15 13.44
CA LYS A 88 38.74 -25.48 13.23
C LYS A 88 40.14 -25.60 13.87
N VAL A 89 40.98 -24.57 13.70
CA VAL A 89 42.36 -24.59 14.21
C VAL A 89 42.36 -24.63 15.74
N ILE A 90 41.48 -23.84 16.37
CA ILE A 90 41.36 -23.74 17.82
C ILE A 90 40.77 -25.02 18.40
N ALA A 91 39.80 -25.63 17.72
CA ALA A 91 39.25 -26.92 18.10
C ALA A 91 40.36 -27.99 18.16
N THR A 92 41.20 -28.10 17.12
CA THR A 92 42.33 -29.04 17.06
C THR A 92 43.38 -28.76 18.14
N ILE A 93 43.70 -27.49 18.39
CA ILE A 93 44.64 -27.10 19.45
C ILE A 93 44.05 -27.41 20.83
N SER A 94 42.76 -27.15 21.05
CA SER A 94 42.07 -27.45 22.30
C SER A 94 42.09 -28.94 22.59
N GLU A 95 41.96 -29.78 21.56
CA GLU A 95 42.03 -31.23 21.66
C GLU A 95 43.45 -31.71 21.97
N TYR A 96 44.45 -31.16 21.28
CA TYR A 96 45.86 -31.46 21.51
C TYR A 96 46.31 -31.07 22.94
N LEU A 97 45.92 -29.87 23.39
CA LEU A 97 46.27 -29.32 24.71
C LEU A 97 45.32 -29.79 25.83
N LYS A 98 44.24 -30.51 25.48
CA LYS A 98 43.21 -31.01 26.40
C LYS A 98 42.51 -29.91 27.19
N ILE A 99 42.26 -28.77 26.55
CA ILE A 99 41.59 -27.60 27.12
C ILE A 99 40.12 -27.61 26.66
N PRO A 100 39.14 -27.41 27.56
CA PRO A 100 37.74 -27.32 27.14
C PRO A 100 37.51 -26.03 26.34
N TYR A 101 36.85 -26.18 25.20
CA TYR A 101 36.49 -25.11 24.29
C TYR A 101 34.97 -24.96 24.23
N PHE A 102 34.47 -23.86 24.79
CA PHE A 102 33.06 -23.50 24.82
C PHE A 102 32.72 -22.72 23.56
N VAL A 103 31.97 -23.38 22.68
CA VAL A 103 31.60 -22.88 21.37
C VAL A 103 30.26 -22.15 21.45
N THR A 104 30.26 -20.88 21.03
CA THR A 104 29.07 -19.99 21.02
C THR A 104 28.47 -19.80 19.63
N SER A 105 28.80 -20.66 18.67
CA SER A 105 28.24 -20.66 17.31
C SER A 105 27.83 -22.07 16.88
N LEU A 106 27.07 -22.18 15.79
CA LEU A 106 26.80 -23.49 15.16
C LEU A 106 28.09 -24.12 14.65
N VAL A 107 28.20 -25.44 14.81
CA VAL A 107 29.34 -26.24 14.33
C VAL A 107 29.00 -26.85 12.97
N PRO A 108 29.89 -26.79 11.97
CA PRO A 108 29.69 -27.41 10.66
C PRO A 108 29.52 -28.93 10.72
N HIS A 109 28.76 -29.51 9.79
CA HIS A 109 28.38 -30.93 9.77
C HIS A 109 29.56 -31.91 9.64
N GLU A 110 30.68 -31.48 9.04
CA GLU A 110 31.78 -32.34 8.62
C GLU A 110 32.76 -32.73 9.74
N MET A 111 32.45 -32.41 11.00
CA MET A 111 33.39 -32.59 12.11
C MET A 111 32.98 -33.77 13.01
N GLU A 112 33.94 -34.62 13.32
CA GLU A 112 33.84 -35.56 14.43
C GLU A 112 33.73 -34.76 15.73
N THR A 113 32.72 -35.05 16.54
CA THR A 113 32.52 -34.42 17.85
C THR A 113 33.74 -34.69 18.72
N SER A 114 34.58 -33.67 18.94
CA SER A 114 35.74 -33.82 19.81
C SER A 114 35.27 -33.80 21.26
N GLN A 115 35.95 -34.56 22.12
CA GLN A 115 35.60 -34.62 23.54
C GLN A 115 35.96 -33.35 24.33
N TYR A 116 36.56 -32.35 23.67
CA TYR A 116 37.01 -31.09 24.27
C TYR A 116 36.23 -29.88 23.73
N THR A 117 35.41 -30.04 22.69
CA THR A 117 34.48 -29.02 22.20
C THR A 117 33.12 -29.17 22.89
N LEU A 118 32.62 -28.07 23.45
CA LEU A 118 31.36 -27.99 24.19
C LEU A 118 30.45 -26.97 23.50
N ASN A 119 29.37 -27.44 22.91
CA ASN A 119 28.45 -26.58 22.16
C ASN A 119 27.43 -25.98 23.11
N MET A 120 27.54 -24.68 23.36
CA MET A 120 26.60 -23.94 24.20
C MET A 120 25.30 -23.61 23.48
N ILE A 121 25.33 -23.56 22.14
CA ILE A 121 24.16 -23.42 21.28
C ILE A 121 23.69 -24.82 20.82
N PRO A 122 22.39 -25.05 20.65
CA PRO A 122 21.85 -26.31 20.12
C PRO A 122 22.44 -26.71 18.76
N ASP A 123 22.52 -28.02 18.50
CA ASP A 123 22.94 -28.53 17.20
C ASP A 123 21.88 -28.25 16.10
N ALA A 124 22.32 -28.24 14.85
CA ALA A 124 21.46 -28.16 13.68
C ALA A 124 20.34 -29.21 13.68
N THR A 125 20.56 -30.42 14.23
CA THR A 125 19.50 -31.44 14.39
C THR A 125 18.33 -30.92 15.23
N THR A 126 18.62 -30.22 16.32
CA THR A 126 17.64 -29.73 17.29
C THR A 126 16.79 -28.62 16.68
N TYR A 127 17.39 -27.70 15.94
CA TYR A 127 16.63 -26.71 15.18
C TYR A 127 15.79 -27.35 14.08
N THR A 128 16.30 -28.37 13.40
CA THR A 128 15.55 -29.08 12.35
C THR A 128 14.30 -29.76 12.92
N THR A 129 14.41 -30.43 14.08
CA THR A 129 13.25 -31.07 14.73
C THR A 129 12.27 -30.03 15.25
N ALA A 130 12.74 -28.92 15.83
CA ALA A 130 11.88 -27.82 16.25
C ALA A 130 11.09 -27.23 15.08
N ILE A 131 11.75 -26.94 13.95
CA ILE A 131 11.07 -26.41 12.76
C ILE A 131 10.05 -27.42 12.22
N LYS A 132 10.38 -28.72 12.19
CA LYS A 132 9.43 -29.78 11.78
C LYS A 132 8.19 -29.80 12.68
N ASP A 133 8.39 -29.78 13.99
CA ASP A 133 7.28 -29.76 14.96
C ASP A 133 6.43 -28.49 14.79
N LEU A 134 7.04 -27.33 14.50
CA LEU A 134 6.31 -26.09 14.24
C LEU A 134 5.53 -26.13 12.93
N PHE A 135 6.09 -26.72 11.86
CA PHE A 135 5.38 -26.93 10.61
C PHE A 135 4.15 -27.80 10.81
N GLN A 136 4.26 -28.85 11.64
CA GLN A 136 3.13 -29.69 12.03
C GLN A 136 2.13 -28.94 12.92
N HIS A 137 2.60 -28.14 13.88
CA HIS A 137 1.76 -27.36 14.78
C HIS A 137 0.94 -26.29 14.05
N TYR A 138 1.58 -25.53 13.15
CA TYR A 138 0.93 -24.51 12.33
C TYR A 138 0.26 -25.07 11.07
N LYS A 139 0.39 -26.37 10.81
CA LYS A 139 -0.16 -27.06 9.63
C LYS A 139 0.33 -26.46 8.30
N TRP A 140 1.60 -26.08 8.22
CA TRP A 140 2.21 -25.52 7.01
C TRP A 140 2.49 -26.62 6.00
N THR A 141 1.79 -26.61 4.85
CA THR A 141 2.03 -27.56 3.75
C THR A 141 2.92 -26.99 2.65
N GLN A 142 2.98 -25.66 2.49
CA GLN A 142 3.85 -25.01 1.51
C GLN A 142 4.71 -23.96 2.20
N SER A 143 6.01 -23.92 1.91
CA SER A 143 6.91 -22.91 2.50
C SER A 143 8.09 -22.56 1.61
N GLY A 144 8.39 -21.27 1.47
CA GLY A 144 9.65 -20.77 0.94
C GLY A 144 10.70 -20.67 2.06
N ILE A 145 11.88 -21.24 1.86
CA ILE A 145 13.01 -21.20 2.80
C ILE A 145 14.07 -20.26 2.26
N ILE A 146 14.56 -19.38 3.12
CA ILE A 146 15.61 -18.43 2.81
C ILE A 146 16.73 -18.63 3.82
N TYR A 147 17.96 -18.82 3.35
CA TYR A 147 19.13 -19.09 4.20
C TYR A 147 20.41 -18.44 3.67
N ASP A 148 21.38 -18.14 4.55
CA ASP A 148 22.58 -17.36 4.21
C ASP A 148 23.94 -17.96 4.61
N ASN A 149 24.00 -18.85 5.61
CA ASN A 149 25.25 -19.34 6.21
C ASN A 149 25.38 -20.86 6.06
N ASP A 150 26.59 -21.41 6.19
CA ASP A 150 26.87 -22.85 6.17
C ASP A 150 26.07 -23.61 7.25
N GLY A 151 25.93 -23.01 8.45
CA GLY A 151 25.10 -23.54 9.53
C GLY A 151 23.61 -23.61 9.14
N ALA A 152 23.10 -22.56 8.51
CA ALA A 152 21.73 -22.51 8.00
C ALA A 152 21.52 -23.49 6.84
N SER A 153 22.52 -23.63 5.97
CA SER A 153 22.53 -24.59 4.86
C SER A 153 22.44 -26.03 5.34
N ASN A 154 23.11 -26.37 6.46
CA ASN A 154 22.99 -27.69 7.07
C ASN A 154 21.56 -27.97 7.58
N ILE A 155 20.94 -26.99 8.25
CA ILE A 155 19.55 -27.10 8.73
C ILE A 155 18.60 -27.24 7.54
N ALA A 156 18.72 -26.38 6.53
CA ALA A 156 17.90 -26.41 5.32
C ALA A 156 18.05 -27.75 4.58
N ALA A 157 19.29 -28.24 4.39
CA ALA A 157 19.55 -29.53 3.75
C ALA A 157 18.96 -30.70 4.54
N ARG A 158 19.08 -30.71 5.87
CA ARG A 158 18.47 -31.75 6.73
C ARG A 158 16.96 -31.70 6.68
N LEU A 159 16.36 -30.51 6.72
CA LEU A 159 14.92 -30.33 6.60
C LEU A 159 14.43 -30.88 5.25
N LEU A 160 15.06 -30.47 4.14
CA LEU A 160 14.74 -30.94 2.79
C LEU A 160 14.88 -32.47 2.66
N ARG A 161 15.89 -33.11 3.26
CA ARG A 161 16.03 -34.58 3.27
C ARG A 161 14.90 -35.28 4.01
N HIS A 162 14.47 -34.75 5.16
CA HIS A 162 13.35 -35.32 5.91
C HIS A 162 12.03 -35.17 5.14
N ILE A 163 11.83 -34.03 4.50
CA ILE A 163 10.65 -33.75 3.67
C ILE A 163 10.62 -34.60 2.40
N HIS A 164 11.79 -34.91 1.84
CA HIS A 164 11.90 -35.75 0.65
C HIS A 164 11.40 -37.19 0.86
N GLY A 165 11.34 -37.66 2.10
CA GLY A 165 10.69 -38.93 2.45
C GLY A 165 9.16 -38.83 2.46
N GLU A 166 8.60 -37.63 2.59
CA GLU A 166 7.17 -37.30 2.74
C GLU A 166 6.69 -36.38 1.59
N ARG A 167 7.18 -36.61 0.35
CA ARG A 167 7.00 -35.72 -0.83
C ARG A 167 5.55 -35.36 -1.19
N ASP A 168 4.56 -36.12 -0.74
CA ASP A 168 3.14 -35.86 -1.06
C ASP A 168 2.47 -34.80 -0.16
N ILE A 169 3.14 -34.37 0.92
CA ILE A 169 2.53 -33.51 1.96
C ILE A 169 3.08 -32.08 1.96
N TYR A 170 4.35 -31.88 1.57
CA TYR A 170 5.01 -30.58 1.65
C TYR A 170 5.60 -30.10 0.32
N ASP A 171 5.24 -28.89 -0.13
CA ASP A 171 5.87 -28.19 -1.25
C ASP A 171 6.83 -27.12 -0.71
N ILE A 172 8.13 -27.35 -0.80
CA ILE A 172 9.15 -26.53 -0.16
C ILE A 172 10.24 -26.15 -1.15
N ARG A 173 10.59 -24.86 -1.17
CA ARG A 173 11.65 -24.31 -2.03
C ARG A 173 12.64 -23.53 -1.21
N ALA A 174 13.93 -23.77 -1.41
CA ALA A 174 14.98 -23.16 -0.61
C ALA A 174 15.91 -22.30 -1.47
N TYR A 175 16.23 -21.11 -0.99
CA TYR A 175 17.07 -20.11 -1.66
C TYR A 175 18.27 -19.74 -0.78
N ASN A 176 19.48 -19.89 -1.32
CA ASN A 176 20.72 -19.49 -0.66
C ASN A 176 21.09 -18.03 -1.03
N ILE A 177 21.37 -17.19 -0.03
CA ILE A 177 21.79 -15.78 -0.19
C ILE A 177 23.29 -15.57 0.10
N GLN A 178 24.03 -16.62 0.52
CA GLN A 178 25.41 -16.56 1.04
C GLN A 178 26.43 -15.78 0.19
N HIS A 179 26.27 -15.73 -1.13
CA HIS A 179 27.29 -15.20 -2.06
C HIS A 179 27.03 -13.80 -2.61
N ASN A 180 25.93 -13.14 -2.22
CA ASN A 180 25.69 -11.74 -2.55
C ASN A 180 24.61 -11.19 -1.62
N THR A 181 25.00 -10.54 -0.52
CA THR A 181 24.11 -9.75 0.35
C THR A 181 23.64 -8.46 -0.33
N SER A 182 23.41 -8.50 -1.65
CA SER A 182 22.73 -7.43 -2.35
C SER A 182 21.23 -7.60 -2.15
N ALA A 183 20.57 -6.47 -1.83
CA ALA A 183 19.12 -6.40 -1.71
C ALA A 183 18.39 -6.98 -2.94
N ASP A 184 19.02 -6.94 -4.11
CA ASP A 184 18.47 -7.42 -5.38
C ASP A 184 18.29 -8.94 -5.43
N VAL A 185 19.25 -9.73 -4.91
CA VAL A 185 19.14 -11.20 -4.90
C VAL A 185 18.01 -11.64 -3.97
N VAL A 186 17.92 -11.02 -2.79
CA VAL A 186 16.84 -11.25 -1.84
C VAL A 186 15.49 -10.88 -2.45
N ARG A 187 15.42 -9.71 -3.08
CA ARG A 187 14.21 -9.23 -3.75
C ARG A 187 13.79 -10.15 -4.90
N TRP A 188 14.74 -10.68 -5.67
CA TRP A 188 14.48 -11.65 -6.72
C TRP A 188 13.90 -12.96 -6.15
N ALA A 189 14.51 -13.54 -5.11
CA ALA A 189 14.04 -14.77 -4.49
C ALA A 189 12.62 -14.60 -3.91
N LEU A 190 12.37 -13.49 -3.21
CA LEU A 190 11.04 -13.15 -2.68
C LEU A 190 10.00 -12.94 -3.78
N LYS A 191 10.40 -12.33 -4.91
CA LYS A 191 9.50 -12.15 -6.06
C LYS A 191 9.13 -13.50 -6.69
N GLU A 192 10.09 -14.41 -6.84
CA GLU A 192 9.83 -15.75 -7.40
C GLU A 192 8.92 -16.57 -6.48
N LEU A 193 9.13 -16.53 -5.16
CA LEU A 193 8.23 -17.16 -4.19
C LEU A 193 6.81 -16.59 -4.27
N ARG A 194 6.69 -15.26 -4.42
CA ARG A 194 5.39 -14.59 -4.59
C ARG A 194 4.69 -14.97 -5.90
N GLU A 195 5.43 -15.06 -7.01
CA GLU A 195 4.89 -15.48 -8.32
C GLU A 195 4.36 -16.93 -8.29
N LYS A 196 4.88 -17.74 -7.36
CA LYS A 196 4.45 -19.14 -7.14
C LYS A 196 3.46 -19.28 -5.98
N GLU A 197 2.88 -18.18 -5.52
CA GLU A 197 1.82 -18.12 -4.51
C GLU A 197 2.20 -18.72 -3.13
N PHE A 198 3.49 -18.73 -2.79
CA PHE A 198 3.90 -19.12 -1.43
C PHE A 198 3.46 -18.06 -0.41
N THR A 199 2.77 -18.51 0.63
CA THR A 199 2.28 -17.65 1.73
C THR A 199 3.07 -17.83 3.02
N ASN A 200 3.73 -18.97 3.22
CA ASN A 200 4.57 -19.23 4.39
C ASN A 200 6.05 -19.09 4.05
N PHE A 201 6.77 -18.35 4.88
CA PHE A 201 8.18 -18.04 4.69
C PHE A 201 8.98 -18.46 5.93
N LEU A 202 10.00 -19.29 5.73
CA LEU A 202 10.96 -19.70 6.75
C LEU A 202 12.29 -18.99 6.48
N VAL A 203 12.72 -18.15 7.42
CA VAL A 203 13.98 -17.40 7.35
C VAL A 203 14.96 -17.99 8.34
N ILE A 204 16.05 -18.54 7.83
CA ILE A 204 17.15 -19.13 8.61
C ILE A 204 18.41 -18.35 8.25
N CYS A 205 18.53 -17.13 8.78
CA CYS A 205 19.60 -16.21 8.43
C CYS A 205 20.31 -15.65 9.67
N THR A 206 21.49 -15.07 9.47
CA THR A 206 22.11 -14.19 10.46
C THR A 206 21.21 -12.98 10.76
N PRO A 207 21.36 -12.31 11.93
CA PRO A 207 20.55 -11.13 12.28
C PRO A 207 20.58 -10.03 11.22
N GLU A 208 21.75 -9.74 10.65
CA GLU A 208 21.93 -8.74 9.58
C GLU A 208 21.15 -9.11 8.31
N ALA A 209 21.33 -10.35 7.83
CA ALA A 209 20.63 -10.84 6.65
C ALA A 209 19.11 -10.96 6.89
N THR A 210 18.69 -11.32 8.09
CA THR A 210 17.27 -11.37 8.48
C THR A 210 16.62 -9.99 8.38
N SER A 211 17.28 -8.96 8.91
CA SER A 211 16.81 -7.57 8.80
C SER A 211 16.68 -7.15 7.34
N MET A 212 17.65 -7.51 6.50
CA MET A 212 17.59 -7.26 5.05
C MET A 212 16.41 -7.99 4.38
N VAL A 213 16.20 -9.29 4.68
CA VAL A 213 15.09 -10.10 4.14
C VAL A 213 13.74 -9.52 4.54
N LEU A 214 13.54 -9.18 5.82
CA LEU A 214 12.30 -8.59 6.31
C LEU A 214 12.06 -7.19 5.73
N THR A 215 13.12 -6.38 5.56
CA THR A 215 13.03 -5.06 4.92
C THR A 215 12.61 -5.18 3.45
N GLN A 216 13.21 -6.11 2.68
CA GLN A 216 12.79 -6.35 1.29
C GLN A 216 11.37 -6.95 1.21
N ALA A 217 10.99 -7.81 2.16
CA ALA A 217 9.64 -8.33 2.27
C ALA A 217 8.61 -7.22 2.55
N LEU A 218 8.96 -6.24 3.39
CA LEU A 218 8.15 -5.05 3.64
C LEU A 218 7.92 -4.27 2.33
N TYR A 219 9.00 -3.99 1.58
CA TYR A 219 8.91 -3.29 0.29
C TYR A 219 8.09 -4.05 -0.75
N LEU A 220 8.11 -5.39 -0.72
CA LEU A 220 7.31 -6.23 -1.60
C LEU A 220 5.87 -6.46 -1.09
N SER A 221 5.49 -5.82 0.01
CA SER A 221 4.19 -6.00 0.69
C SER A 221 3.92 -7.44 1.15
N LEU A 222 4.99 -8.23 1.34
CA LEU A 222 4.90 -9.61 1.81
C LEU A 222 4.75 -9.71 3.33
N LEU A 223 4.94 -8.62 4.08
CA LEU A 223 4.63 -8.52 5.51
C LEU A 223 3.19 -8.06 5.77
N SER A 224 2.23 -8.65 5.06
CA SER A 224 0.79 -8.44 5.26
C SER A 224 0.04 -9.79 5.25
N ARG A 225 -1.14 -9.88 5.90
CA ARG A 225 -1.98 -11.09 5.82
C ARG A 225 -2.35 -11.33 4.35
N PRO A 226 -2.26 -12.58 3.82
CA PRO A 226 -2.24 -13.86 4.53
C PRO A 226 -0.84 -14.42 4.90
N ASN A 227 0.25 -13.70 4.60
CA ASN A 227 1.59 -14.28 4.71
C ASN A 227 2.01 -14.50 6.17
N SER A 228 2.60 -15.66 6.42
CA SER A 228 3.11 -16.06 7.74
C SER A 228 4.62 -16.25 7.68
N TRP A 229 5.33 -15.68 8.65
CA TRP A 229 6.79 -15.65 8.68
C TRP A 229 7.30 -16.37 9.92
N LEU A 230 8.17 -17.36 9.75
CA LEU A 230 8.90 -18.03 10.81
C LEU A 230 10.37 -17.66 10.69
N VAL A 231 10.87 -16.85 11.60
CA VAL A 231 12.26 -16.41 11.67
C VAL A 231 12.97 -17.27 12.71
N VAL A 232 14.02 -17.97 12.32
CA VAL A 232 14.83 -18.78 13.22
C VAL A 232 16.13 -18.05 13.51
N ASN A 233 16.28 -17.56 14.74
CA ASN A 233 17.54 -16.99 15.17
C ASN A 233 18.54 -18.12 15.48
N LEU A 234 19.48 -18.30 14.56
CA LEU A 234 20.64 -19.18 14.73
C LEU A 234 21.81 -18.49 15.46
N GLY A 235 21.70 -17.18 15.64
CA GLY A 235 22.79 -16.31 16.05
C GLY A 235 23.04 -16.32 17.55
N TYR A 236 24.25 -15.84 17.86
CA TYR A 236 24.64 -15.38 19.18
C TYR A 236 23.80 -14.13 19.53
N GLU A 237 23.72 -13.15 18.62
CA GLU A 237 23.03 -11.86 18.81
C GLU A 237 21.49 -11.92 18.71
N ASP A 238 20.81 -11.02 19.42
CA ASP A 238 19.36 -10.83 19.32
C ASP A 238 18.99 -10.03 18.06
N ILE A 239 17.82 -10.33 17.48
CA ILE A 239 17.29 -9.66 16.30
C ILE A 239 16.35 -8.54 16.75
N ASP A 240 16.64 -7.30 16.37
CA ASP A 240 15.71 -6.19 16.58
C ASP A 240 14.56 -6.26 15.57
N LEU A 241 13.36 -6.54 16.07
CA LEU A 241 12.15 -6.63 15.26
C LEU A 241 11.23 -5.41 15.44
N SER A 242 11.67 -4.39 16.20
CA SER A 242 10.92 -3.15 16.40
C SER A 242 10.45 -2.45 15.10
N PRO A 243 11.23 -2.45 13.99
CA PRO A 243 10.79 -1.79 12.75
C PRO A 243 9.61 -2.49 12.06
N PHE A 244 9.34 -3.75 12.42
CA PHE A 244 8.33 -4.59 11.77
C PHE A 244 7.08 -4.78 12.63
N VAL A 245 7.00 -4.15 13.83
CA VAL A 245 5.85 -4.26 14.75
C VAL A 245 4.56 -3.70 14.14
N ASP A 246 4.67 -2.62 13.37
CA ASP A 246 3.54 -2.03 12.64
C ASP A 246 3.07 -2.88 11.44
N SER A 247 3.88 -3.86 11.04
CA SER A 247 3.50 -4.77 9.97
C SER A 247 2.47 -5.76 10.48
N LYS A 248 1.30 -5.84 9.83
CA LYS A 248 0.19 -6.74 10.21
C LYS A 248 0.46 -8.22 9.86
N ALA A 249 1.72 -8.59 9.65
CA ALA A 249 2.13 -9.97 9.38
C ALA A 249 2.08 -10.83 10.64
N ASN A 250 1.80 -12.12 10.48
CA ASN A 250 2.02 -13.10 11.54
C ASN A 250 3.50 -13.49 11.52
N LEU A 251 4.33 -12.78 12.30
CA LEU A 251 5.76 -13.07 12.40
C LEU A 251 6.06 -13.79 13.71
N THR A 252 6.64 -14.99 13.61
CA THR A 252 7.06 -15.81 14.74
C THR A 252 8.59 -15.88 14.75
N LEU A 253 9.22 -15.41 15.82
CA LEU A 253 10.65 -15.56 16.07
C LEU A 253 10.89 -16.76 16.97
N LEU A 254 11.66 -17.73 16.49
CA LEU A 254 12.18 -18.85 17.25
C LEU A 254 13.63 -18.52 17.67
N ARG A 255 13.89 -18.44 18.98
CA ARG A 255 15.23 -18.21 19.53
C ARG A 255 15.54 -19.13 20.70
N LEU A 256 16.79 -19.21 21.12
CA LEU A 256 17.14 -19.89 22.37
C LEU A 256 16.45 -19.19 23.55
N MET A 257 15.87 -19.96 24.47
CA MET A 257 15.16 -19.41 25.62
C MET A 257 16.14 -18.64 26.51
N VAL A 258 15.67 -17.49 27.00
CA VAL A 258 16.36 -16.68 28.01
C VAL A 258 15.36 -16.47 29.14
N ASP A 259 15.66 -17.02 30.32
CA ASP A 259 14.82 -16.92 31.51
C ASP A 259 15.56 -16.16 32.61
N PRO A 260 15.23 -14.88 32.85
CA PRO A 260 15.86 -14.09 33.91
C PRO A 260 15.45 -14.57 35.32
N TYR A 261 14.37 -15.35 35.46
CA TYR A 261 13.86 -15.82 36.75
C TYR A 261 14.40 -17.20 37.17
N SER A 262 15.24 -17.80 36.33
CA SER A 262 15.92 -19.06 36.66
C SER A 262 16.75 -18.90 37.94
N SER A 263 16.75 -19.90 38.82
CA SER A 263 17.33 -19.83 40.17
C SER A 263 18.80 -19.41 40.20
N ASP A 264 19.55 -19.75 39.15
CA ASP A 264 20.98 -19.50 39.03
C ASP A 264 21.32 -18.35 38.05
N CYS A 265 20.31 -17.65 37.51
CA CYS A 265 20.51 -16.50 36.63
C CYS A 265 20.60 -15.19 37.43
N ALA A 266 21.78 -14.56 37.44
CA ALA A 266 22.03 -13.31 38.19
C ALA A 266 22.04 -12.07 37.28
N LEU A 267 21.29 -12.08 36.18
CA LEU A 267 21.21 -10.98 35.22
C LEU A 267 19.92 -10.17 35.41
N ASN A 268 20.02 -8.84 35.41
CA ASN A 268 18.85 -7.94 35.52
C ASN A 268 17.96 -7.99 34.26
N GLU A 269 16.63 -7.96 34.45
CA GLU A 269 15.62 -8.08 33.37
C GLU A 269 15.77 -7.04 32.24
N SER A 270 16.08 -5.78 32.55
CA SER A 270 16.11 -4.70 31.56
C SER A 270 17.32 -4.73 30.63
N ASN A 271 18.30 -5.60 30.87
CA ASN A 271 19.58 -5.59 30.17
C ASN A 271 20.05 -7.00 29.76
N ILE A 272 19.14 -7.98 29.75
CA ILE A 272 19.44 -9.36 29.39
C ILE A 272 19.37 -9.54 27.87
N SER A 273 20.51 -9.87 27.27
CA SER A 273 20.61 -10.30 25.86
C SER A 273 21.06 -11.75 25.78
N LEU A 274 20.76 -12.42 24.67
CA LEU A 274 21.12 -13.82 24.45
C LEU A 274 22.64 -14.06 24.64
N ASN A 275 23.45 -13.16 24.10
CA ASN A 275 24.90 -13.11 24.28
C ASN A 275 25.32 -13.13 25.76
N LYS A 276 24.71 -12.24 26.54
CA LYS A 276 25.03 -12.08 27.96
C LYS A 276 24.62 -13.30 28.76
N ALA A 277 23.45 -13.86 28.47
CA ALA A 277 22.95 -15.09 29.09
C ALA A 277 23.89 -16.28 28.81
N LEU A 278 24.31 -16.47 27.55
CA LEU A 278 25.23 -17.55 27.18
C LEU A 278 26.59 -17.44 27.87
N HIS A 279 27.20 -16.26 27.87
CA HIS A 279 28.48 -16.06 28.56
C HIS A 279 28.38 -16.20 30.07
N HIS A 280 27.29 -15.75 30.66
CA HIS A 280 26.99 -15.96 32.08
C HIS A 280 26.92 -17.46 32.41
N ASP A 281 26.22 -18.23 31.59
CA ASP A 281 26.11 -19.69 31.73
C ASP A 281 27.47 -20.39 31.63
N ILE A 282 28.31 -19.97 30.67
CA ILE A 282 29.69 -20.48 30.53
C ILE A 282 30.53 -20.16 31.77
N LEU A 283 30.47 -18.91 32.25
CA LEU A 283 31.17 -18.48 33.46
C LEU A 283 30.73 -19.31 34.67
N ARG A 284 29.44 -19.55 34.82
CA ARG A 284 28.90 -20.38 35.91
C ARG A 284 29.31 -21.84 35.79
N LEU A 285 29.33 -22.41 34.59
CA LEU A 285 29.85 -23.76 34.37
C LEU A 285 31.33 -23.88 34.79
N ILE A 286 32.15 -22.89 34.46
CA ILE A 286 33.57 -22.85 34.85
C ILE A 286 33.71 -22.64 36.37
N LEU A 287 32.94 -21.73 36.96
CA LEU A 287 33.08 -21.34 38.38
C LEU A 287 32.50 -22.38 39.35
N SER A 288 31.34 -22.94 39.07
CA SER A 288 30.62 -23.86 39.98
C SER A 288 31.44 -25.08 40.39
N ARG A 289 32.46 -25.47 39.63
CA ARG A 289 33.24 -26.69 39.86
C ARG A 289 34.76 -26.49 39.95
N THR A 290 35.25 -25.24 40.01
CA THR A 290 36.63 -24.91 40.42
C THR A 290 36.81 -24.79 41.93
N VAL A 291 35.70 -24.69 42.68
CA VAL A 291 35.64 -24.59 44.14
C VAL A 291 35.95 -25.93 44.83
N SER A 292 35.78 -27.06 44.14
CA SER A 292 35.94 -28.40 44.71
C SER A 292 37.39 -28.94 44.74
N ASP A 293 38.39 -28.19 44.27
CA ASP A 293 39.76 -28.71 44.13
C ASP A 293 40.82 -27.71 44.62
N ASN A 294 41.55 -28.12 45.66
CA ASN A 294 42.67 -27.38 46.29
C ASN A 294 44.04 -27.76 45.69
N SER A 295 44.07 -28.48 44.57
CA SER A 295 45.32 -28.89 43.94
C SER A 295 45.97 -27.77 43.12
N SER A 296 47.27 -27.56 43.34
CA SER A 296 48.12 -26.54 42.68
C SER A 296 48.58 -26.91 41.26
N ASP A 297 48.04 -27.98 40.68
CA ASP A 297 48.41 -28.49 39.35
C ASP A 297 47.32 -28.19 38.31
N ASN A 298 47.60 -27.22 37.43
CA ASN A 298 46.71 -26.80 36.34
C ASN A 298 46.31 -27.95 35.39
N ARG A 299 47.14 -29.01 35.27
CA ARG A 299 46.84 -30.16 34.41
C ARG A 299 45.82 -31.12 35.05
N ALA A 300 45.78 -31.22 36.38
CA ALA A 300 44.75 -31.94 37.12
C ALA A 300 43.42 -31.18 37.11
N GLY A 301 43.48 -29.85 37.29
CA GLY A 301 42.32 -28.95 37.17
C GLY A 301 41.61 -29.06 35.80
N ARG A 302 42.36 -29.17 34.69
CA ARG A 302 41.79 -29.38 33.34
C ARG A 302 41.01 -30.67 33.18
N LYS A 303 41.53 -31.78 33.71
CA LYS A 303 40.86 -33.09 33.66
C LYS A 303 39.58 -33.08 34.52
N ASN A 304 39.59 -32.35 35.63
CA ASN A 304 38.45 -32.23 36.53
C ASN A 304 37.37 -31.29 35.97
N VAL A 305 37.72 -30.12 35.43
CA VAL A 305 36.77 -29.26 34.69
C VAL A 305 36.08 -30.05 33.58
N ARG A 306 36.82 -30.89 32.84
CA ARG A 306 36.24 -31.76 31.81
C ARG A 306 35.27 -32.82 32.34
N LYS A 307 35.63 -33.56 33.40
CA LYS A 307 34.74 -34.56 34.00
C LYS A 307 33.46 -33.89 34.52
N SER A 308 33.64 -32.74 35.17
CA SER A 308 32.55 -31.95 35.75
C SER A 308 31.64 -31.29 34.71
N VAL A 309 32.14 -30.95 33.52
CA VAL A 309 31.28 -30.43 32.43
C VAL A 309 30.47 -31.56 31.78
N LYS A 310 31.00 -32.79 31.68
CA LYS A 310 30.22 -33.94 31.22
C LYS A 310 29.10 -34.33 32.20
N GLU A 311 29.33 -34.12 33.49
CA GLU A 311 28.37 -34.38 34.58
C GLU A 311 27.57 -33.12 34.97
N ALA A 312 27.64 -32.04 34.19
CA ALA A 312 26.92 -30.81 34.48
C ALA A 312 25.41 -31.02 34.30
N ASP A 313 24.70 -30.84 35.40
CA ASP A 313 23.24 -30.81 35.53
C ASP A 313 22.97 -29.56 36.39
N MET A 314 22.55 -28.47 35.76
CA MET A 314 22.27 -27.20 36.45
C MET A 314 21.27 -26.35 35.68
N ASP A 315 20.48 -25.57 36.42
CA ASP A 315 19.66 -24.51 35.83
C ASP A 315 20.53 -23.28 35.57
N ALA A 316 20.26 -22.57 34.48
CA ALA A 316 21.02 -21.39 34.08
C ALA A 316 20.12 -20.40 33.32
N CYS A 317 20.68 -19.28 32.81
CA CYS A 317 19.90 -18.26 32.12
C CYS A 317 19.32 -18.76 30.79
N THR A 318 19.97 -19.74 30.12
CA THR A 318 19.47 -20.37 28.88
C THR A 318 18.65 -21.64 29.11
N GLY A 319 18.11 -21.79 30.33
CA GLY A 319 17.38 -22.98 30.78
C GLY A 319 18.31 -24.05 31.35
N HIS A 320 17.79 -25.28 31.45
CA HIS A 320 18.53 -26.38 32.06
C HIS A 320 19.69 -26.85 31.15
N LEU A 321 20.90 -26.90 31.71
CA LEU A 321 22.14 -27.26 31.04
C LEU A 321 22.52 -28.70 31.36
N LYS A 322 22.45 -29.56 30.34
CA LYS A 322 22.90 -30.95 30.41
C LYS A 322 23.56 -31.38 29.11
N PHE A 323 24.76 -31.95 29.18
CA PHE A 323 25.55 -32.29 28.00
C PHE A 323 25.68 -33.80 27.77
N ASN A 324 25.62 -34.23 26.52
CA ASN A 324 25.96 -35.58 26.08
C ASN A 324 26.98 -35.50 24.94
N ASN A 325 28.18 -36.09 25.13
CA ASN A 325 29.29 -36.05 24.17
C ASN A 325 29.63 -34.63 23.65
N GLY A 326 29.51 -33.60 24.51
CA GLY A 326 29.81 -32.21 24.16
C GLY A 326 28.66 -31.43 23.51
N LEU A 327 27.52 -32.08 23.26
CA LEU A 327 26.29 -31.45 22.75
C LEU A 327 25.27 -31.27 23.88
N ARG A 328 24.44 -30.23 23.81
CA ARG A 328 23.31 -30.07 24.75
C ARG A 328 22.29 -31.18 24.51
N SER A 329 22.03 -31.97 25.55
CA SER A 329 21.03 -33.05 25.54
C SER A 329 19.60 -32.52 25.66
N GLU A 330 19.42 -31.42 26.39
CA GLU A 330 18.15 -30.75 26.55
C GLU A 330 18.29 -29.26 26.21
N THR A 331 17.34 -28.77 25.43
CA THR A 331 17.35 -27.40 24.92
C THR A 331 15.95 -26.83 24.96
N PHE A 332 15.84 -25.58 25.38
CA PHE A 332 14.60 -24.83 25.43
C PHE A 332 14.67 -23.71 24.39
N LEU A 333 13.74 -23.72 23.44
CA LEU A 333 13.58 -22.63 22.48
C LEU A 333 12.33 -21.83 22.85
N GLN A 334 12.42 -20.51 22.75
CA GLN A 334 11.30 -19.61 22.99
C GLN A 334 10.74 -19.14 21.64
N MET A 335 9.41 -19.16 21.52
CA MET A 335 8.68 -18.58 20.41
C MET A 335 8.16 -17.21 20.84
N LEU A 336 8.50 -16.17 20.08
CA LEU A 336 7.98 -14.82 20.25
C LEU A 336 7.12 -14.51 19.03
N VAL A 337 5.85 -14.19 19.23
CA VAL A 337 4.98 -13.77 18.12
C VAL A 337 4.85 -12.26 18.16
N LEU A 338 5.03 -11.65 17.00
CA LEU A 338 4.73 -10.26 16.74
C LEU A 338 3.39 -10.21 16.04
N GLN A 339 2.39 -9.68 16.73
CA GLN A 339 1.06 -9.47 16.18
C GLN A 339 0.57 -8.08 16.61
N GLY A 340 0.83 -7.07 15.78
CA GLY A 340 0.50 -5.68 16.08
C GLY A 340 1.29 -5.13 17.27
N ILE A 341 0.61 -4.37 18.15
CA ILE A 341 1.21 -3.55 19.22
C ILE A 341 1.88 -4.40 20.33
N VAL A 342 1.57 -5.70 20.43
CA VAL A 342 2.04 -6.56 21.53
C VAL A 342 3.09 -7.54 21.03
N SER A 343 4.34 -7.34 21.47
CA SER A 343 5.35 -8.39 21.45
C SER A 343 5.15 -9.27 22.69
N GLY A 344 4.86 -10.56 22.49
CA GLY A 344 4.60 -11.48 23.59
C GLY A 344 5.23 -12.84 23.32
N ALA A 345 5.75 -13.47 24.37
CA ALA A 345 6.13 -14.87 24.28
C ALA A 345 4.89 -15.68 23.89
N SER A 346 4.96 -16.38 22.76
CA SER A 346 3.86 -17.19 22.23
C SER A 346 3.87 -18.61 22.79
N GLY A 347 5.05 -19.10 23.19
CA GLY A 347 5.21 -20.42 23.76
C GLY A 347 6.66 -20.86 23.83
N THR A 348 6.89 -22.09 24.27
CA THR A 348 8.21 -22.72 24.42
C THR A 348 8.26 -24.05 23.68
N TRP A 349 9.43 -24.40 23.18
CA TRP A 349 9.73 -25.69 22.56
C TRP A 349 10.83 -26.43 23.35
N ARG A 350 10.65 -27.72 23.62
CA ARG A 350 11.57 -28.55 24.42
C ARG A 350 12.01 -29.80 23.66
N SER A 351 13.32 -30.05 23.56
CA SER A 351 13.86 -31.19 22.79
C SER A 351 13.67 -32.57 23.42
N SER A 352 13.65 -32.66 24.76
CA SER A 352 13.66 -33.92 25.53
C SER A 352 12.31 -34.68 25.52
N LYS A 353 11.21 -34.04 25.07
CA LYS A 353 9.86 -34.63 25.13
C LYS A 353 9.51 -35.42 23.86
N ASN A 354 8.71 -36.48 24.02
CA ASN A 354 8.39 -37.40 22.92
C ASN A 354 7.17 -36.98 22.09
N SER A 355 6.15 -36.39 22.72
CA SER A 355 4.91 -35.99 22.05
C SER A 355 4.97 -34.54 21.56
N LEU A 356 4.36 -34.25 20.41
CA LEU A 356 4.32 -32.90 19.82
C LEU A 356 3.70 -31.87 20.78
N HIS A 357 2.61 -32.24 21.46
CA HIS A 357 1.90 -31.37 22.40
C HIS A 357 2.68 -31.08 23.68
N GLU A 358 3.60 -31.96 24.09
CA GLU A 358 4.51 -31.69 25.20
C GLU A 358 5.75 -30.92 24.76
N ARG A 359 6.18 -31.12 23.51
CA ARG A 359 7.31 -30.37 22.93
C ARG A 359 6.94 -28.91 22.71
N VAL A 360 5.75 -28.60 22.18
CA VAL A 360 5.29 -27.23 21.93
C VAL A 360 4.26 -26.82 22.98
N GLN A 361 4.65 -25.97 23.93
CA GLN A 361 3.75 -25.45 24.97
C GLN A 361 3.39 -23.98 24.74
N PRO A 362 2.10 -23.61 24.64
CA PRO A 362 1.68 -22.23 24.52
C PRO A 362 1.91 -21.46 25.82
N SER A 363 2.28 -20.18 25.74
CA SER A 363 2.40 -19.33 26.94
C SER A 363 1.01 -18.94 27.49
N MET A 364 0.95 -18.50 28.75
CA MET A 364 -0.27 -17.90 29.32
C MET A 364 -0.75 -16.66 28.54
N THR A 365 0.18 -15.95 27.88
CA THR A 365 -0.13 -14.79 27.03
C THR A 365 -0.75 -15.23 25.70
N TYR A 366 -0.25 -16.30 25.08
CA TYR A 366 -0.80 -16.85 23.83
C TYR A 366 -2.14 -17.54 24.03
N SER A 367 -2.35 -18.21 25.15
CA SER A 367 -3.67 -18.75 25.51
C SER A 367 -4.69 -17.61 25.70
N LYS A 368 -4.31 -16.47 26.28
CA LYS A 368 -5.15 -15.25 26.30
C LYS A 368 -5.39 -14.63 24.92
N ILE A 369 -4.43 -14.72 23.99
CA ILE A 369 -4.57 -14.25 22.60
C ILE A 369 -5.46 -15.19 21.76
N LEU A 370 -5.37 -16.50 21.96
CA LEU A 370 -6.28 -17.49 21.35
C LEU A 370 -7.69 -17.47 21.98
N LEU A 371 -7.81 -17.00 23.22
CA LEU A 371 -9.09 -16.71 23.89
C LEU A 371 -9.79 -15.47 23.30
N ASN A 372 -9.23 -14.77 22.32
CA ASN A 372 -9.98 -13.80 21.49
C ASN A 372 -10.99 -14.47 20.52
N LYS A 373 -11.27 -15.77 20.73
CA LYS A 373 -12.51 -16.45 20.34
C LYS A 373 -13.70 -16.08 21.23
N ASP A 374 -13.49 -15.33 22.31
CA ASP A 374 -14.59 -14.79 23.10
C ASP A 374 -15.25 -13.63 22.35
N ASP A 375 -16.57 -13.65 22.37
CA ASP A 375 -17.42 -12.68 21.73
C ASP A 375 -17.16 -11.26 22.29
N ILE A 376 -16.25 -10.52 21.64
CA ILE A 376 -15.89 -9.12 21.96
C ILE A 376 -17.14 -8.23 22.02
N PHE A 377 -18.21 -8.58 21.30
CA PHE A 377 -19.45 -7.81 21.31
C PHE A 377 -20.31 -8.12 22.53
N GLY A 378 -20.25 -9.36 23.04
CA GLY A 378 -21.01 -9.81 24.22
C GLY A 378 -22.50 -9.48 24.12
N ASP A 379 -23.20 -9.44 25.26
CA ASP A 379 -24.63 -9.06 25.30
C ASP A 379 -24.84 -7.55 25.51
N LYS A 380 -23.79 -6.72 25.35
CA LYS A 380 -23.89 -5.27 25.52
C LYS A 380 -24.44 -4.62 24.24
N THR A 381 -25.40 -3.72 24.41
CA THR A 381 -25.93 -2.89 23.31
C THR A 381 -24.96 -1.76 22.97
N LEU A 382 -24.40 -1.75 21.76
CA LEU A 382 -23.50 -0.70 21.29
C LEU A 382 -24.26 0.60 21.01
N ARG A 383 -23.68 1.73 21.43
CA ARG A 383 -24.24 3.07 21.16
C ARG A 383 -23.71 3.60 19.84
N VAL A 384 -24.59 3.78 18.87
CA VAL A 384 -24.25 4.25 17.53
C VAL A 384 -24.72 5.69 17.38
N THR A 385 -23.81 6.63 17.14
CA THR A 385 -24.18 8.01 16.81
C THR A 385 -24.13 8.27 15.30
N THR A 386 -25.05 9.08 14.80
CA THR A 386 -25.23 9.33 13.38
C THR A 386 -25.80 10.71 13.05
N LEU A 387 -25.86 11.06 11.77
CA LEU A 387 -26.50 12.28 11.25
C LEU A 387 -27.27 11.99 9.96
N ILE A 388 -28.19 12.89 9.60
CA ILE A 388 -29.01 12.77 8.39
C ILE A 388 -28.19 13.24 7.18
N GLU A 389 -27.99 12.36 6.21
CA GLU A 389 -27.24 12.63 4.98
C GLU A 389 -27.76 11.71 3.86
N LEU A 390 -28.55 12.23 2.92
CA LEU A 390 -29.09 11.43 1.82
C LEU A 390 -28.00 11.02 0.81
N PRO A 391 -28.05 9.79 0.24
CA PRO A 391 -28.96 8.66 0.52
C PRO A 391 -28.40 7.70 1.60
N PHE A 392 -27.39 8.13 2.35
CA PHE A 392 -26.73 7.30 3.35
C PHE A 392 -27.63 7.02 4.55
N ILE A 393 -28.31 8.05 5.05
CA ILE A 393 -29.15 8.01 6.25
C ILE A 393 -30.26 9.06 6.09
N GLN A 394 -31.51 8.62 6.11
CA GLN A 394 -32.71 9.43 5.96
C GLN A 394 -33.83 8.93 6.89
N HIS A 395 -34.86 9.75 7.08
CA HIS A 395 -36.06 9.31 7.79
C HIS A 395 -36.95 8.47 6.89
N ARG A 396 -37.39 7.30 7.37
CA ARG A 396 -38.29 6.39 6.64
C ARG A 396 -39.66 7.01 6.38
N ASN A 397 -40.29 7.62 7.39
CA ASN A 397 -41.55 8.37 7.28
C ASN A 397 -41.55 9.53 8.28
N LYS A 398 -41.99 10.72 7.86
CA LYS A 398 -42.02 11.94 8.72
C LYS A 398 -43.10 11.91 9.81
N THR A 399 -43.99 10.92 9.83
CA THR A 399 -45.23 10.92 10.63
C THR A 399 -45.23 9.96 11.83
N GLU A 400 -44.16 9.23 12.11
CA GLU A 400 -44.10 8.25 13.20
C GLU A 400 -43.13 8.67 14.32
N GLU A 401 -43.57 9.60 15.17
CA GLU A 401 -42.82 10.08 16.34
C GLU A 401 -42.87 9.13 17.57
N ASP A 402 -43.52 7.97 17.47
CA ASP A 402 -43.70 7.02 18.60
C ASP A 402 -42.81 5.76 18.54
N LYS A 403 -42.02 5.55 17.46
CA LYS A 403 -41.16 4.35 17.31
C LYS A 403 -39.74 4.55 17.88
N SER A 404 -39.02 3.47 18.19
CA SER A 404 -37.59 3.52 18.55
C SER A 404 -36.77 4.15 17.42
N ALA A 405 -35.69 4.88 17.75
CA ALA A 405 -34.84 5.55 16.76
C ALA A 405 -34.25 4.57 15.71
N ASN A 406 -34.06 3.31 16.10
CA ASN A 406 -33.63 2.22 15.21
C ASN A 406 -34.61 1.96 14.04
N ASP A 407 -35.91 2.16 14.25
CA ASP A 407 -36.95 1.88 13.24
C ASP A 407 -37.34 3.13 12.42
N ARG A 408 -36.89 4.32 12.84
CA ARG A 408 -37.20 5.60 12.18
C ARG A 408 -36.25 5.93 11.03
N LEU A 409 -35.03 5.41 11.08
CA LEU A 409 -33.97 5.73 10.14
C LEU A 409 -33.79 4.59 9.14
N GLU A 410 -33.55 4.96 7.89
CA GLU A 410 -33.19 4.04 6.81
C GLU A 410 -32.10 4.68 5.95
N GLY A 411 -31.38 3.87 5.19
CA GLY A 411 -30.35 4.36 4.28
C GLY A 411 -29.23 3.36 4.09
N PHE A 412 -28.31 3.66 3.18
CA PHE A 412 -27.18 2.79 2.87
C PHE A 412 -26.33 2.42 4.09
N CYS A 413 -26.02 3.38 4.97
CA CYS A 413 -25.23 3.11 6.17
C CYS A 413 -26.01 2.27 7.20
N ILE A 414 -27.33 2.44 7.27
CA ILE A 414 -28.19 1.67 8.18
C ILE A 414 -28.25 0.20 7.74
N ASP A 415 -28.44 -0.04 6.45
CA ASP A 415 -28.42 -1.39 5.89
C ASP A 415 -27.06 -2.08 6.12
N ILE A 416 -25.94 -1.36 5.98
CA ILE A 416 -24.61 -1.88 6.32
C ILE A 416 -24.52 -2.26 7.80
N LEU A 417 -24.99 -1.40 8.70
CA LEU A 417 -24.97 -1.68 10.14
C LEU A 417 -25.79 -2.93 10.48
N GLU A 418 -26.95 -3.10 9.84
CA GLU A 418 -27.82 -4.26 10.03
C GLU A 418 -27.13 -5.56 9.59
N GLU A 419 -26.47 -5.57 8.42
CA GLU A 419 -25.70 -6.73 7.95
C GLU A 419 -24.49 -7.05 8.83
N LEU A 420 -23.79 -6.02 9.33
CA LEU A 420 -22.71 -6.19 10.30
C LEU A 420 -23.22 -6.78 11.62
N ALA A 421 -24.36 -6.29 12.12
CA ALA A 421 -24.98 -6.78 13.35
C ALA A 421 -25.44 -8.24 13.22
N LYS A 422 -26.02 -8.62 12.07
CA LYS A 422 -26.39 -10.02 11.77
C LYS A 422 -25.17 -10.94 11.71
N MET A 423 -24.09 -10.50 11.07
CA MET A 423 -22.88 -11.30 10.89
C MET A 423 -22.09 -11.49 12.19
N LEU A 424 -22.03 -10.45 13.02
CA LEU A 424 -21.21 -10.42 14.23
C LEU A 424 -22.00 -10.68 15.53
N GLY A 425 -23.34 -10.70 15.48
CA GLY A 425 -24.20 -11.07 16.60
C GLY A 425 -24.41 -9.99 17.66
N PHE A 426 -24.16 -8.71 17.36
CA PHE A 426 -24.26 -7.62 18.35
C PHE A 426 -25.58 -6.85 18.28
N LYS A 427 -26.02 -6.31 19.43
CA LYS A 427 -27.17 -5.39 19.53
C LYS A 427 -26.69 -3.94 19.48
N TYR A 428 -27.50 -3.03 18.94
CA TYR A 428 -27.16 -1.62 18.83
C TYR A 428 -28.34 -0.68 19.08
N ASN A 429 -28.05 0.56 19.45
CA ASN A 429 -29.02 1.65 19.59
C ASN A 429 -28.49 2.91 18.90
N ILE A 430 -29.29 3.49 18.00
CA ILE A 430 -28.92 4.64 17.18
C ILE A 430 -29.39 5.95 17.80
N THR A 431 -28.51 6.94 17.89
CA THR A 431 -28.81 8.31 18.31
C THR A 431 -28.33 9.32 17.27
N LEU A 432 -29.08 10.41 17.09
CA LEU A 432 -28.63 11.53 16.25
C LEU A 432 -27.66 12.42 17.04
N VAL A 433 -26.59 12.84 16.37
CA VAL A 433 -25.59 13.77 16.93
C VAL A 433 -26.24 15.11 17.29
N HIS A 434 -25.88 15.66 18.44
CA HIS A 434 -26.55 16.85 18.99
C HIS A 434 -26.41 18.13 18.13
N ASP A 435 -25.28 18.32 17.47
CA ASP A 435 -24.97 19.53 16.71
C ASP A 435 -25.18 19.39 15.19
N GLY A 436 -25.62 18.21 14.72
CA GLY A 436 -25.82 17.90 13.31
C GLY A 436 -24.57 17.92 12.45
N LYS A 437 -23.36 17.83 13.03
CA LYS A 437 -22.09 17.93 12.30
C LYS A 437 -21.29 16.63 12.35
N PHE A 438 -20.50 16.39 11.31
CA PHE A 438 -19.53 15.28 11.28
C PHE A 438 -18.45 15.43 12.35
N GLY A 439 -17.95 16.66 12.52
CA GLY A 439 -16.91 17.00 13.49
C GLY A 439 -15.70 17.65 12.87
N SER A 440 -15.44 18.88 13.32
CA SER A 440 -14.29 19.70 12.96
C SER A 440 -13.56 20.15 14.23
N LEU A 441 -12.25 20.31 14.11
CA LEU A 441 -11.40 20.78 15.20
C LEU A 441 -11.64 22.28 15.41
N LYS A 442 -12.18 22.65 16.57
CA LYS A 442 -12.33 24.05 17.02
C LYS A 442 -11.39 24.33 18.19
N LYS A 443 -11.30 25.61 18.59
CA LYS A 443 -10.50 26.03 19.76
C LYS A 443 -10.89 25.29 21.05
N ASN A 444 -12.16 24.91 21.19
CA ASN A 444 -12.70 24.22 22.37
C ASN A 444 -12.69 22.69 22.22
N GLY A 445 -11.94 22.13 21.27
CA GLY A 445 -11.87 20.71 20.98
C GLY A 445 -12.70 20.28 19.76
N TRP A 446 -12.86 18.97 19.61
CA TRP A 446 -13.62 18.37 18.50
C TRP A 446 -15.13 18.49 18.72
N THR A 447 -15.83 18.83 17.64
CA THR A 447 -17.30 18.91 17.57
C THR A 447 -17.87 17.68 16.86
N GLY A 448 -19.19 17.59 16.73
CA GLY A 448 -19.86 16.53 15.98
C GLY A 448 -19.71 15.14 16.57
N ILE A 449 -19.94 14.16 15.72
CA ILE A 449 -19.80 12.73 16.03
C ILE A 449 -18.39 12.40 16.53
N VAL A 450 -17.34 13.01 15.95
CA VAL A 450 -15.96 12.83 16.46
C VAL A 450 -15.84 13.27 17.92
N GLY A 451 -16.47 14.40 18.28
CA GLY A 451 -16.52 14.87 19.66
C GLY A 451 -17.30 13.93 20.59
N GLU A 452 -18.37 13.30 20.13
CA GLU A 452 -19.15 12.32 20.91
C GLU A 452 -18.37 11.02 21.15
N LEU A 453 -17.59 10.56 20.18
CA LEU A 453 -16.70 9.41 20.34
C LEU A 453 -15.59 9.68 21.35
N ILE A 454 -14.94 10.85 21.29
CA ILE A 454 -13.89 11.25 22.25
C ILE A 454 -14.43 11.37 23.68
N LYS A 455 -15.68 11.83 23.82
CA LYS A 455 -16.35 11.99 25.12
C LYS A 455 -16.95 10.68 25.66
N ASN A 456 -16.79 9.56 24.95
CA ASN A 456 -17.42 8.27 25.26
C ASN A 456 -18.95 8.32 25.36
N ASN A 457 -19.60 9.26 24.64
CA ASN A 457 -21.05 9.32 24.54
C ASN A 457 -21.60 8.29 23.55
N ALA A 458 -20.80 7.90 22.57
CA ALA A 458 -21.09 6.86 21.60
C ALA A 458 -19.88 5.91 21.42
N ASP A 459 -20.14 4.67 21.02
CA ASP A 459 -19.11 3.65 20.78
C ASP A 459 -18.72 3.57 19.30
N ILE A 460 -19.71 3.79 18.41
CA ILE A 460 -19.56 3.77 16.96
C ILE A 460 -20.14 5.06 16.36
N GLY A 461 -19.41 5.70 15.46
CA GLY A 461 -19.86 6.80 14.62
C GLY A 461 -20.19 6.28 13.22
N LEU A 462 -21.48 6.12 12.93
CA LEU A 462 -21.96 5.63 11.64
C LEU A 462 -22.43 6.82 10.79
N ALA A 463 -21.62 7.22 9.82
CA ALA A 463 -21.97 8.21 8.82
C ALA A 463 -21.04 8.03 7.61
N PRO A 464 -21.23 8.72 6.48
CA PRO A 464 -20.23 8.80 5.42
C PRO A 464 -19.00 9.61 5.89
N PHE A 465 -18.22 9.03 6.81
CA PHE A 465 -17.03 9.66 7.36
C PHE A 465 -15.85 9.50 6.45
N SER A 466 -15.41 10.61 5.88
CA SER A 466 -14.13 10.63 5.23
C SER A 466 -13.00 10.46 6.24
N ILE A 467 -12.17 9.45 5.98
CA ILE A 467 -10.97 9.18 6.76
C ILE A 467 -9.95 10.28 6.48
N THR A 468 -9.52 11.00 7.53
CA THR A 468 -8.47 12.04 7.46
C THR A 468 -7.40 11.81 8.51
N PRO A 469 -6.14 12.20 8.26
CA PRO A 469 -5.07 12.09 9.25
C PRO A 469 -5.45 12.73 10.59
N SER A 470 -5.98 13.95 10.55
CA SER A 470 -6.42 14.69 11.74
C SER A 470 -7.52 13.99 12.56
N ARG A 471 -8.40 13.20 11.92
CA ARG A 471 -9.43 12.42 12.62
C ARG A 471 -8.87 11.10 13.12
N SER A 472 -8.01 10.44 12.34
CA SER A 472 -7.34 9.18 12.71
C SER A 472 -6.42 9.29 13.93
N GLU A 473 -5.94 10.49 14.25
CA GLU A 473 -5.20 10.77 15.48
C GLU A 473 -6.07 10.60 16.74
N VAL A 474 -7.37 10.90 16.68
CA VAL A 474 -8.26 10.96 17.85
C VAL A 474 -9.34 9.89 17.89
N VAL A 475 -9.66 9.27 16.75
CA VAL A 475 -10.62 8.17 16.62
C VAL A 475 -10.06 7.14 15.65
N ASP A 476 -10.45 5.88 15.78
CA ASP A 476 -10.07 4.85 14.82
C ASP A 476 -11.16 4.63 13.78
N PHE A 477 -10.74 4.27 12.56
CA PHE A 477 -11.63 3.98 11.45
C PHE A 477 -11.52 2.53 11.04
N THR A 478 -12.66 1.97 10.62
CA THR A 478 -12.66 0.72 9.87
C THR A 478 -11.97 0.89 8.52
N LYS A 479 -11.69 -0.23 7.84
CA LYS A 479 -11.44 -0.20 6.40
C LYS A 479 -12.62 0.49 5.67
N PRO A 480 -12.33 1.27 4.62
CA PRO A 480 -13.36 2.05 3.97
C PRO A 480 -14.36 1.13 3.27
N PHE A 481 -15.65 1.39 3.48
CA PHE A 481 -16.75 0.64 2.86
C PHE A 481 -17.14 1.20 1.49
N MET A 482 -16.72 2.43 1.17
CA MET A 482 -16.96 3.07 -0.13
C MET A 482 -15.83 4.05 -0.45
N THR A 483 -15.36 4.04 -1.68
CA THR A 483 -14.40 5.03 -2.19
C THR A 483 -15.15 6.25 -2.71
N LYS A 484 -14.71 7.45 -2.30
CA LYS A 484 -15.27 8.73 -2.71
C LYS A 484 -14.19 9.66 -3.26
N GLY A 485 -14.59 10.64 -4.05
CA GLY A 485 -13.75 11.75 -4.47
C GLY A 485 -14.55 13.05 -4.40
N THR A 486 -13.87 14.19 -4.46
CA THR A 486 -14.49 15.49 -4.69
C THR A 486 -14.80 15.62 -6.16
N SER A 487 -16.07 15.91 -6.47
CA SER A 487 -16.52 16.14 -7.83
C SER A 487 -17.12 17.52 -8.00
N VAL A 488 -17.10 18.02 -9.23
CA VAL A 488 -17.64 19.32 -9.60
C VAL A 488 -18.99 19.11 -10.26
N VAL A 489 -20.02 19.81 -9.78
CA VAL A 489 -21.33 19.84 -10.40
C VAL A 489 -21.64 21.24 -10.94
N VAL A 490 -22.16 21.29 -12.16
CA VAL A 490 -22.66 22.50 -12.83
C VAL A 490 -24.07 22.27 -13.36
N LYS A 491 -24.72 23.33 -13.80
CA LYS A 491 -25.94 23.23 -14.59
C LYS A 491 -25.61 22.73 -15.98
N LYS A 492 -26.37 21.74 -16.44
CA LYS A 492 -26.32 21.22 -17.80
C LYS A 492 -26.64 22.37 -18.78
N PRO A 493 -25.76 22.64 -19.77
CA PRO A 493 -26.01 23.69 -20.74
C PRO A 493 -27.27 23.38 -21.57
N GLU A 494 -28.11 24.39 -21.75
CA GLU A 494 -29.24 24.32 -22.67
C GLU A 494 -28.75 24.46 -24.13
N ARG A 495 -29.40 23.75 -25.05
CA ARG A 495 -29.08 23.83 -26.47
C ARG A 495 -29.54 25.18 -27.01
N VAL A 496 -28.60 26.09 -27.24
CA VAL A 496 -28.87 27.31 -28.00
C VAL A 496 -28.92 27.00 -29.49
N VAL A 497 -30.10 27.13 -30.10
CA VAL A 497 -30.29 26.93 -31.54
C VAL A 497 -30.13 28.26 -32.25
N TRP A 498 -29.19 28.34 -33.21
CA TRP A 498 -29.01 29.53 -34.03
C TRP A 498 -29.71 29.33 -35.40
N PRO A 499 -30.56 30.27 -35.87
CA PRO A 499 -31.40 30.05 -37.06
C PRO A 499 -30.66 29.67 -38.35
N PHE A 500 -29.43 30.13 -38.58
CA PHE A 500 -28.65 29.78 -39.79
C PHE A 500 -27.60 28.68 -39.56
N GLN A 501 -27.90 27.72 -38.66
CA GLN A 501 -27.07 26.53 -38.46
C GLN A 501 -26.78 25.74 -39.74
N PHE A 502 -27.61 25.82 -40.78
CA PHE A 502 -27.35 25.17 -42.08
C PHE A 502 -26.08 25.66 -42.81
N LEU A 503 -25.46 26.78 -42.39
CA LEU A 503 -24.20 27.28 -42.92
C LEU A 503 -22.95 26.72 -42.19
N SER A 504 -23.11 26.15 -40.99
CA SER A 504 -22.01 25.59 -40.19
C SER A 504 -21.32 24.33 -40.73
N PRO A 505 -21.94 23.47 -41.59
CA PRO A 505 -21.31 22.23 -42.07
C PRO A 505 -20.04 22.44 -42.91
N LEU A 506 -19.83 23.66 -43.43
CA LEU A 506 -18.64 24.07 -44.14
C LEU A 506 -18.03 25.29 -43.45
N SER A 507 -16.70 25.34 -43.36
CA SER A 507 -16.03 26.49 -42.75
C SER A 507 -16.18 27.73 -43.63
N ARG A 508 -16.06 28.92 -43.01
CA ARG A 508 -16.11 30.20 -43.73
C ARG A 508 -15.11 30.27 -44.89
N VAL A 509 -13.94 29.65 -44.74
CA VAL A 509 -12.90 29.60 -45.78
C VAL A 509 -13.37 28.80 -47.00
N VAL A 510 -14.02 27.65 -46.78
CA VAL A 510 -14.55 26.81 -47.87
C VAL A 510 -15.67 27.52 -48.61
N TRP A 511 -16.56 28.22 -47.89
CA TRP A 511 -17.60 29.05 -48.51
C TRP A 511 -17.03 30.14 -49.42
N ILE A 512 -16.00 30.86 -48.95
CA ILE A 512 -15.31 31.87 -49.76
C ILE A 512 -14.63 31.22 -50.98
N ALA A 513 -14.00 30.05 -50.81
CA ALA A 513 -13.36 29.33 -51.92
C ALA A 513 -14.37 28.91 -52.99
N ILE A 514 -15.54 28.37 -52.60
CA ILE A 514 -16.63 28.04 -53.54
C ILE A 514 -17.08 29.27 -54.31
N PHE A 515 -17.24 30.41 -53.63
CA PHE A 515 -17.62 31.67 -54.26
C PHE A 515 -16.55 32.18 -55.25
N VAL A 516 -15.27 32.11 -54.88
CA VAL A 516 -14.16 32.48 -55.77
C VAL A 516 -14.07 31.53 -56.97
N SER A 517 -14.24 30.23 -56.78
CA SER A 517 -14.29 29.25 -57.87
C SER A 517 -15.47 29.50 -58.81
N PHE A 518 -16.64 29.86 -58.28
CA PHE A 518 -17.80 30.28 -59.06
C PHE A 518 -17.49 31.50 -59.94
N LEU A 519 -16.86 32.53 -59.35
CA LEU A 519 -16.42 33.73 -60.08
C LEU A 519 -15.44 33.39 -61.21
N PHE A 520 -14.43 32.59 -60.89
CA PHE A 520 -13.39 32.20 -61.83
C PHE A 520 -13.94 31.37 -63.00
N VAL A 521 -14.75 30.35 -62.73
CA VAL A 521 -15.33 29.49 -63.77
C VAL A 521 -16.32 30.26 -64.64
N GLY A 522 -17.13 31.16 -64.06
CA GLY A 522 -18.02 32.04 -64.82
C GLY A 522 -17.28 32.96 -65.79
N LEU A 523 -16.20 33.61 -65.33
CA LEU A 523 -15.34 34.45 -66.17
C LEU A 523 -14.58 33.62 -67.23
N PHE A 524 -14.12 32.43 -66.87
CA PHE A 524 -13.40 31.55 -67.78
C PHE A 524 -14.30 31.04 -68.90
N LEU A 525 -15.53 30.62 -68.58
CA LEU A 525 -16.53 30.24 -69.58
C LEU A 525 -16.92 31.41 -70.49
N PHE A 526 -17.06 32.61 -69.93
CA PHE A 526 -17.28 33.83 -70.72
C PHE A 526 -16.11 34.10 -71.69
N GLY A 527 -14.87 34.02 -71.21
CA GLY A 527 -13.67 34.20 -72.03
C GLY A 527 -13.56 33.17 -73.15
N VAL A 528 -13.77 31.88 -72.84
CA VAL A 528 -13.80 30.78 -73.82
C VAL A 528 -14.93 30.97 -74.82
N SER A 529 -16.09 31.46 -74.38
CA SER A 529 -17.20 31.77 -75.29
C SER A 529 -16.85 32.92 -76.23
N ARG A 530 -16.16 33.97 -75.76
CA ARG A 530 -15.80 35.12 -76.59
C ARG A 530 -14.73 34.77 -77.63
N ILE A 531 -13.69 34.04 -77.22
CA ILE A 531 -12.60 33.60 -78.11
C ILE A 531 -13.11 32.64 -79.20
N ASN A 532 -14.03 31.73 -78.85
CA ASN A 532 -14.62 30.81 -79.83
C ASN A 532 -15.71 31.47 -80.69
N SER A 533 -16.35 32.54 -80.21
CA SER A 533 -17.40 33.26 -80.96
C SER A 533 -16.86 33.96 -82.21
N ASP A 534 -15.57 34.30 -82.26
CA ASP A 534 -14.95 34.87 -83.46
C ASP A 534 -14.84 33.84 -84.62
N ARG A 535 -15.12 32.55 -84.37
CA ARG A 535 -15.16 31.50 -85.40
C ARG A 535 -16.56 31.06 -85.86
N LYS A 536 -17.64 31.34 -85.10
CA LYS A 536 -19.04 31.07 -85.46
C LYS A 536 -19.95 32.09 -84.78
N ALA A 537 -20.50 33.04 -85.54
CA ALA A 537 -21.12 34.27 -85.03
C ALA A 537 -22.53 34.12 -84.40
N ASP A 538 -23.12 32.94 -84.30
CA ASP A 538 -24.53 32.81 -83.90
C ASP A 538 -24.79 32.55 -82.40
N PHE A 539 -23.76 32.30 -81.58
CA PHE A 539 -23.96 31.89 -80.16
C PHE A 539 -22.84 32.35 -79.22
N SER A 540 -22.69 33.65 -79.00
CA SER A 540 -21.91 34.18 -77.87
C SER A 540 -22.74 34.17 -76.59
N HIS A 541 -22.24 33.53 -75.52
CA HIS A 541 -22.85 33.65 -74.20
C HIS A 541 -22.52 35.02 -73.60
N ASN A 542 -23.51 35.74 -73.08
CA ASN A 542 -23.24 36.93 -72.29
C ASN A 542 -22.60 36.55 -70.95
N LEU A 543 -21.95 37.52 -70.30
CA LEU A 543 -21.40 37.35 -68.96
C LEU A 543 -22.49 36.90 -67.97
N ARG A 544 -23.70 37.48 -68.06
CA ARG A 544 -24.89 37.04 -67.32
C ARG A 544 -25.23 35.58 -67.55
N ASP A 545 -25.24 35.13 -68.80
CA ASP A 545 -25.64 33.77 -69.17
C ASP A 545 -24.59 32.74 -68.71
N SER A 546 -23.31 33.14 -68.72
CA SER A 546 -22.21 32.32 -68.21
C SER A 546 -22.30 32.15 -66.69
N PHE A 547 -22.55 33.24 -65.94
CA PHE A 547 -22.77 33.16 -64.49
C PHE A 547 -24.05 32.41 -64.13
N TRP A 548 -25.14 32.61 -64.88
CA TRP A 548 -26.39 31.88 -64.68
C TRP A 548 -26.23 30.39 -64.95
N TYR A 549 -25.45 30.01 -65.97
CA TYR A 549 -25.11 28.62 -66.25
C TYR A 549 -24.33 27.96 -65.11
N VAL A 550 -23.27 28.61 -64.62
CA VAL A 550 -22.46 28.10 -63.50
C VAL A 550 -23.30 27.99 -62.21
N TRP A 551 -24.18 28.96 -61.97
CA TRP A 551 -25.10 28.94 -60.83
C TRP A 551 -26.14 27.80 -60.92
N GLY A 552 -26.78 27.65 -62.08
CA GLY A 552 -27.79 26.60 -62.29
C GLY A 552 -27.20 25.19 -62.21
N THR A 553 -26.00 24.97 -62.77
CA THR A 553 -25.30 23.68 -62.67
C THR A 553 -24.85 23.34 -61.24
N LEU A 554 -24.51 24.34 -60.41
CA LEU A 554 -24.20 24.15 -58.99
C LEU A 554 -25.42 23.68 -58.18
N LEU A 555 -26.62 24.14 -58.54
CA LEU A 555 -27.88 23.77 -57.86
C LEU A 555 -28.59 22.55 -58.49
N ARG A 556 -27.92 21.85 -59.42
CA ARG A 556 -28.48 20.72 -60.20
C ARG A 556 -29.76 21.10 -60.97
N ALA A 557 -29.86 22.34 -61.42
CA ALA A 557 -30.97 22.80 -62.25
C ALA A 557 -30.73 22.45 -63.73
N ASP A 558 -31.81 22.08 -64.42
CA ASP A 558 -31.78 21.86 -65.87
C ASP A 558 -31.64 23.21 -66.60
N LEU A 559 -30.64 23.33 -67.46
CA LEU A 559 -30.36 24.55 -68.22
C LEU A 559 -30.57 24.33 -69.71
N ASN A 560 -31.33 25.23 -70.33
CA ASN A 560 -31.67 25.16 -71.76
C ASN A 560 -30.49 25.54 -72.69
N VAL A 561 -29.41 26.08 -72.15
CA VAL A 561 -28.25 26.56 -72.93
C VAL A 561 -26.97 25.94 -72.38
N SER A 562 -26.28 25.16 -73.22
CA SER A 562 -25.01 24.51 -72.89
C SER A 562 -23.90 24.92 -73.87
N PRO A 563 -22.63 24.99 -73.42
CA PRO A 563 -21.53 25.39 -74.28
C PRO A 563 -21.29 24.36 -75.38
N ARG A 564 -21.29 24.83 -76.64
CA ARG A 564 -21.09 23.97 -77.82
C ARG A 564 -19.62 23.68 -78.13
N ALA A 565 -18.72 24.60 -77.80
CA ALA A 565 -17.28 24.43 -78.05
C ALA A 565 -16.68 23.32 -77.18
N THR A 566 -15.74 22.55 -77.74
CA THR A 566 -15.06 21.45 -77.03
C THR A 566 -14.35 21.93 -75.76
N SER A 567 -13.67 23.09 -75.81
CA SER A 567 -13.03 23.69 -74.63
C SER A 567 -14.04 24.11 -73.56
N GLY A 568 -15.19 24.67 -73.94
CA GLY A 568 -16.27 25.02 -73.01
C GLY A 568 -16.92 23.80 -72.36
N ARG A 569 -17.01 22.67 -73.10
CA ARG A 569 -17.48 21.39 -72.56
C ARG A 569 -16.52 20.81 -71.53
N ILE A 570 -15.21 20.86 -71.77
CA ILE A 570 -14.21 20.38 -70.80
C ILE A 570 -14.32 21.18 -69.49
N VAL A 571 -14.39 22.51 -69.57
CA VAL A 571 -14.59 23.37 -68.39
C VAL A 571 -15.88 23.03 -67.66
N SER A 572 -16.97 22.82 -68.41
CA SER A 572 -18.27 22.42 -67.83
C SER A 572 -18.20 21.06 -67.15
N CYS A 573 -17.56 20.07 -67.74
CA CYS A 573 -17.40 18.74 -67.15
C CYS A 573 -16.60 18.82 -65.83
N THR A 574 -15.52 19.61 -65.80
CA THR A 574 -14.75 19.83 -64.56
C THR A 574 -15.58 20.54 -63.49
N TRP A 575 -16.35 21.55 -63.87
CA TRP A 575 -17.26 22.24 -62.96
C TRP A 575 -18.38 21.34 -62.43
N TRP A 576 -18.95 20.47 -63.26
CA TRP A 576 -19.96 19.50 -62.85
C TRP A 576 -19.40 18.51 -61.84
N PHE A 577 -18.20 18.00 -62.08
CA PHE A 577 -17.53 17.10 -61.14
C PHE A 577 -17.27 17.78 -59.79
N PHE A 578 -16.75 19.02 -59.81
CA PHE A 578 -16.56 19.82 -58.61
C PHE A 578 -17.88 20.07 -57.85
N SER A 579 -18.92 20.50 -58.56
CA SER A 579 -20.23 20.80 -57.97
C SER A 579 -20.87 19.56 -57.34
N LEU A 580 -20.76 18.40 -58.00
CA LEU A 580 -21.25 17.13 -57.46
C LEU A 580 -20.57 16.80 -56.12
N ILE A 581 -19.24 16.94 -56.05
CA ILE A 581 -18.48 16.68 -54.81
C ILE A 581 -18.92 17.65 -53.71
N VAL A 582 -19.00 18.95 -54.00
CA VAL A 582 -19.36 19.97 -53.00
C VAL A 582 -20.75 19.70 -52.41
N ILE A 583 -21.76 19.41 -53.24
CA ILE A 583 -23.11 19.09 -52.77
C ILE A 583 -23.12 17.80 -51.95
N SER A 584 -22.39 16.78 -52.39
CA SER A 584 -22.33 15.49 -51.69
C SER A 584 -21.68 15.63 -50.31
N VAL A 585 -20.58 16.40 -50.20
CA VAL A 585 -19.91 16.68 -48.93
C VAL A 585 -20.80 17.56 -48.03
N TYR A 586 -21.46 18.58 -48.58
CA TYR A 586 -22.38 19.42 -47.82
C TYR A 586 -23.52 18.61 -47.22
N THR A 587 -24.18 17.76 -48.03
CA THR A 587 -25.29 16.91 -47.57
C THR A 587 -24.85 15.88 -46.53
N ALA A 588 -23.68 15.26 -46.70
CA ALA A 588 -23.11 14.35 -45.71
C ALA A 588 -22.78 15.04 -44.38
N ASN A 589 -22.11 16.19 -44.42
CA ASN A 589 -21.74 16.94 -43.22
C ASN A 589 -22.94 17.56 -42.52
N LEU A 590 -23.94 18.02 -43.28
CA LEU A 590 -25.19 18.53 -42.72
C LEU A 590 -25.93 17.41 -41.96
N ALA A 591 -26.04 16.22 -42.57
CA ALA A 591 -26.64 15.06 -41.90
C ALA A 591 -25.90 14.71 -40.61
N ALA A 592 -24.56 14.63 -40.65
CA ALA A 592 -23.75 14.38 -39.46
C ALA A 592 -23.92 15.48 -38.39
N PHE A 593 -23.91 16.75 -38.79
CA PHE A 593 -24.05 17.89 -37.89
C PHE A 593 -25.41 17.91 -37.18
N LEU A 594 -26.50 17.56 -37.89
CA LEU A 594 -27.84 17.47 -37.30
C LEU A 594 -27.98 16.32 -36.31
N THR A 595 -27.18 15.26 -36.45
CA THR A 595 -27.15 14.14 -35.50
C THR A 595 -26.31 14.41 -34.26
N ILE A 596 -25.32 15.31 -34.34
CA ILE A 596 -24.38 15.59 -33.25
C ILE A 596 -24.98 16.67 -32.32
N THR A 597 -25.41 16.25 -31.14
CA THR A 597 -25.84 17.15 -30.06
C THR A 597 -24.64 17.56 -29.20
N ASN A 598 -23.73 18.38 -29.73
CA ASN A 598 -22.62 18.88 -28.92
C ASN A 598 -23.05 20.11 -28.13
N ALA A 599 -23.40 19.91 -26.87
CA ALA A 599 -23.36 21.01 -25.91
C ALA A 599 -21.89 21.21 -25.51
N HIS A 600 -21.24 22.22 -26.07
CA HIS A 600 -19.86 22.55 -25.72
C HIS A 600 -19.83 23.12 -24.31
N ILE A 601 -19.29 22.37 -23.35
CA ILE A 601 -19.04 22.86 -22.00
C ILE A 601 -17.62 23.44 -22.00
N PRO A 602 -17.40 24.67 -21.52
CA PRO A 602 -16.09 25.31 -21.54
C PRO A 602 -15.11 24.76 -20.47
N ILE A 603 -15.54 23.81 -19.65
CA ILE A 603 -14.79 23.27 -18.50
C ILE A 603 -14.83 21.74 -18.61
N ASP A 604 -13.66 21.12 -18.78
CA ASP A 604 -13.52 19.67 -18.83
C ASP A 604 -13.01 19.10 -17.50
N SER A 605 -12.22 19.88 -16.76
CA SER A 605 -11.61 19.49 -15.48
C SER A 605 -11.82 20.54 -14.39
N ALA A 606 -11.81 20.09 -13.14
CA ALA A 606 -11.79 20.98 -11.97
C ALA A 606 -10.62 21.97 -11.99
N ALA A 607 -9.48 21.62 -12.62
CA ALA A 607 -8.33 22.49 -12.72
C ALA A 607 -8.58 23.71 -13.62
N ASP A 608 -9.45 23.59 -14.63
CA ASP A 608 -9.76 24.68 -15.56
C ASP A 608 -10.46 25.84 -14.86
N LEU A 609 -11.22 25.54 -13.79
CA LEU A 609 -11.86 26.54 -12.93
C LEU A 609 -10.89 27.55 -12.34
N ALA A 610 -9.62 27.18 -12.16
CA ALA A 610 -8.58 28.06 -11.61
C ALA A 610 -8.10 29.14 -12.59
N TYR A 611 -8.32 28.95 -13.89
CA TYR A 611 -7.81 29.82 -14.96
C TYR A 611 -8.91 30.61 -15.67
N GLN A 612 -10.17 30.22 -15.49
CA GLN A 612 -11.35 30.90 -16.04
C GLN A 612 -12.00 31.85 -15.02
N ASN A 613 -12.78 32.82 -15.52
CA ASN A 613 -13.53 33.80 -14.71
C ASN A 613 -15.04 33.83 -15.05
N GLU A 614 -15.54 32.87 -15.82
CA GLU A 614 -16.95 32.78 -16.24
C GLU A 614 -17.85 32.12 -15.18
N TYR A 615 -17.33 31.11 -14.48
CA TYR A 615 -18.03 30.38 -13.43
C TYR A 615 -17.45 30.76 -12.07
N ASP A 616 -18.34 31.16 -11.17
CA ASP A 616 -18.01 31.26 -9.75
C ASP A 616 -17.96 29.84 -9.16
N TYR A 617 -17.14 29.57 -8.14
CA TYR A 617 -16.99 28.21 -7.62
C TYR A 617 -16.72 28.16 -6.13
N GLY A 618 -17.17 27.09 -5.48
CA GLY A 618 -16.89 26.88 -4.06
C GLY A 618 -17.43 25.58 -3.48
N THR A 619 -17.31 25.47 -2.16
CA THR A 619 -17.73 24.30 -1.37
C THR A 619 -18.39 24.73 -0.06
N VAL A 620 -18.71 23.79 0.82
CA VAL A 620 -19.36 24.07 2.11
C VAL A 620 -18.35 24.53 3.17
N ASN A 621 -18.73 25.48 4.00
CA ASN A 621 -17.96 25.95 5.15
C ASN A 621 -17.79 24.88 6.24
N GLU A 622 -16.66 24.89 6.93
CA GLU A 622 -16.26 23.90 7.95
C GLU A 622 -16.24 22.45 7.42
N SER A 623 -16.16 22.26 6.10
CA SER A 623 -16.13 20.95 5.46
C SER A 623 -14.72 20.40 5.30
N GLN A 624 -14.62 19.10 5.07
CA GLN A 624 -13.35 18.47 4.75
C GLN A 624 -12.77 18.95 3.41
N ILE A 625 -13.63 19.20 2.42
CA ILE A 625 -13.21 19.69 1.09
C ILE A 625 -12.59 21.08 1.24
N GLN A 626 -13.15 21.93 2.10
CA GLN A 626 -12.53 23.20 2.46
C GLN A 626 -11.14 23.00 3.08
N ALA A 627 -11.00 22.04 4.00
CA ALA A 627 -9.71 21.73 4.62
C ALA A 627 -8.66 21.22 3.60
N PHE A 628 -9.09 20.44 2.60
CA PHE A 628 -8.23 20.02 1.49
C PHE A 628 -7.67 21.23 0.73
N PHE A 629 -8.54 22.15 0.29
CA PHE A 629 -8.13 23.36 -0.42
C PHE A 629 -7.21 24.26 0.41
N LYS A 630 -7.42 24.32 1.73
CA LYS A 630 -6.56 25.09 2.64
C LYS A 630 -5.16 24.50 2.81
N GLN A 631 -5.01 23.17 2.71
CA GLN A 631 -3.76 22.45 2.99
C GLN A 631 -2.99 22.03 1.74
N THR A 632 -3.64 22.03 0.57
CA THR A 632 -3.04 21.55 -0.67
C THR A 632 -1.85 22.42 -1.10
N LYS A 633 -0.82 21.75 -1.64
CA LYS A 633 0.37 22.38 -2.23
C LYS A 633 0.31 22.43 -3.77
N ILE A 634 -0.74 21.87 -4.35
CA ILE A 634 -0.92 21.81 -5.80
C ILE A 634 -1.33 23.19 -6.31
N GLU A 635 -0.61 23.72 -7.29
CA GLU A 635 -0.70 25.12 -7.74
C GLU A 635 -2.13 25.56 -8.11
N HIS A 636 -2.81 24.82 -8.99
CA HIS A 636 -4.17 25.17 -9.45
C HIS A 636 -5.19 25.13 -8.31
N TYR A 637 -5.13 24.13 -7.40
CA TYR A 637 -6.02 24.06 -6.25
C TYR A 637 -5.69 25.12 -5.17
N ALA A 638 -4.42 25.47 -4.99
CA ALA A 638 -4.02 26.56 -4.11
C ALA A 638 -4.53 27.91 -4.63
N LYS A 639 -4.52 28.12 -5.95
CA LYS A 639 -5.11 29.31 -6.59
C LYS A 639 -6.63 29.35 -6.40
N MET A 640 -7.31 28.20 -6.54
CA MET A 640 -8.75 28.10 -6.23
C MET A 640 -9.04 28.43 -4.76
N TRP A 641 -8.21 27.96 -3.83
CA TRP A 641 -8.33 28.32 -2.41
C TRP A 641 -8.17 29.82 -2.18
N ALA A 642 -7.17 30.45 -2.80
CA ALA A 642 -6.97 31.89 -2.71
C ALA A 642 -8.23 32.65 -3.15
N TYR A 643 -8.84 32.24 -4.27
CA TYR A 643 -10.12 32.80 -4.73
C TYR A 643 -11.26 32.58 -3.72
N MET A 644 -11.48 31.34 -3.29
CA MET A 644 -12.54 30.99 -2.33
C MET A 644 -12.37 31.68 -0.97
N SER A 645 -11.13 31.96 -0.56
CA SER A 645 -10.84 32.65 0.71
C SER A 645 -11.11 34.16 0.64
N LEU A 646 -10.92 34.77 -0.54
CA LEU A 646 -11.14 36.19 -0.78
C LEU A 646 -12.63 36.49 -1.07
N SER A 647 -13.29 35.61 -1.82
CA SER A 647 -14.68 35.75 -2.20
C SER A 647 -15.60 35.24 -1.09
N LYS A 648 -16.22 36.16 -0.33
CA LYS A 648 -17.18 35.82 0.72
C LYS A 648 -18.43 35.09 0.20
N THR A 649 -18.76 35.27 -1.07
CA THR A 649 -19.91 34.65 -1.73
C THR A 649 -19.59 33.30 -2.34
N ALA A 650 -18.32 32.92 -2.52
CA ALA A 650 -17.95 31.65 -3.16
C ALA A 650 -18.40 30.42 -2.36
N MET A 651 -18.33 30.48 -1.02
CA MET A 651 -18.61 29.35 -0.13
C MET A 651 -20.06 29.33 0.38
N VAL A 652 -20.62 28.13 0.56
CA VAL A 652 -22.00 27.94 1.07
C VAL A 652 -22.01 27.37 2.49
N GLN A 653 -23.11 27.55 3.22
CA GLN A 653 -23.24 27.05 4.61
C GLN A 653 -23.72 25.60 4.70
N ARG A 654 -24.57 25.17 3.77
CA ARG A 654 -25.08 23.80 3.67
C ARG A 654 -24.98 23.33 2.23
N LYS A 655 -24.97 22.01 2.03
CA LYS A 655 -24.83 21.41 0.71
C LYS A 655 -26.05 21.69 -0.18
N GLU A 656 -27.25 21.76 0.38
CA GLU A 656 -28.50 21.97 -0.36
C GLU A 656 -28.48 23.33 -1.07
N HIS A 657 -28.01 24.38 -0.38
CA HIS A 657 -27.82 25.70 -0.98
C HIS A 657 -26.79 25.71 -2.11
N GLY A 658 -25.79 24.81 -2.06
CA GLY A 658 -24.82 24.61 -3.14
C GLY A 658 -25.51 24.15 -4.41
N PHE A 659 -26.29 23.06 -4.34
CA PHE A 659 -27.03 22.52 -5.48
C PHE A 659 -28.09 23.49 -6.01
N GLU A 660 -28.83 24.18 -5.14
CA GLU A 660 -29.81 25.20 -5.56
C GLU A 660 -29.17 26.36 -6.31
N ARG A 661 -27.96 26.77 -5.90
CA ARG A 661 -27.24 27.87 -6.53
C ARG A 661 -26.73 27.50 -7.92
N VAL A 662 -26.26 26.27 -8.10
CA VAL A 662 -25.84 25.74 -9.41
C VAL A 662 -26.97 25.85 -10.44
N LEU A 663 -28.23 25.61 -10.04
CA LEU A 663 -29.38 25.67 -10.96
C LEU A 663 -29.76 27.10 -11.38
N LYS A 664 -29.46 28.09 -10.52
CA LYS A 664 -29.86 29.50 -10.69
C LYS A 664 -28.77 30.35 -11.34
N GLU A 665 -27.52 30.09 -11.03
CA GLU A 665 -26.36 30.92 -11.40
C GLU A 665 -25.31 30.11 -12.15
N LYS A 666 -24.38 30.77 -12.85
CA LYS A 666 -23.16 30.13 -13.38
C LYS A 666 -22.18 29.82 -12.24
N TYR A 667 -22.54 28.82 -11.45
CA TYR A 667 -21.81 28.39 -10.27
C TYR A 667 -21.40 26.92 -10.38
N ALA A 668 -20.15 26.62 -10.06
CA ALA A 668 -19.62 25.27 -9.98
C ALA A 668 -19.47 24.87 -8.51
N PHE A 669 -20.27 23.90 -8.07
CA PHE A 669 -20.26 23.43 -6.69
C PHE A 669 -19.39 22.17 -6.56
N MET A 670 -18.52 22.16 -5.55
CA MET A 670 -17.62 21.04 -5.27
C MET A 670 -18.10 20.26 -4.04
N TRP A 671 -18.47 19.01 -4.24
CA TRP A 671 -18.95 18.13 -3.18
C TRP A 671 -18.56 16.66 -3.40
N ASP A 672 -18.92 15.80 -2.44
CA ASP A 672 -18.57 14.39 -2.48
C ASP A 672 -19.29 13.65 -3.63
N SER A 673 -18.54 12.88 -4.41
CA SER A 673 -19.01 12.25 -5.65
C SER A 673 -20.21 11.31 -5.46
N PRO A 674 -20.35 10.52 -4.37
CA PRO A 674 -21.56 9.72 -4.18
C PRO A 674 -22.81 10.59 -3.93
N SER A 675 -22.67 11.70 -3.21
CA SER A 675 -23.76 12.66 -2.99
C SER A 675 -24.10 13.41 -4.27
N VAL A 676 -23.09 13.85 -5.04
CA VAL A 676 -23.30 14.47 -6.36
C VAL A 676 -24.01 13.51 -7.30
N ARG A 677 -23.58 12.24 -7.37
CA ARG A 677 -24.24 11.20 -8.18
C ARG A 677 -25.70 10.97 -7.80
N HIS A 678 -26.04 11.09 -6.52
CA HIS A 678 -27.42 10.98 -6.06
C HIS A 678 -28.28 12.19 -6.49
N GLU A 679 -27.72 13.40 -6.44
CA GLU A 679 -28.40 14.64 -6.84
C GLU A 679 -28.53 14.79 -8.35
N THR A 680 -27.48 14.48 -9.12
CA THR A 680 -27.52 14.47 -10.60
C THR A 680 -28.41 13.35 -11.12
N ALA A 681 -28.53 12.27 -10.34
CA ALA A 681 -29.55 11.29 -10.60
C ALA A 681 -30.94 11.95 -10.44
N SER A 682 -31.27 12.47 -9.26
CA SER A 682 -32.60 13.01 -8.99
C SER A 682 -33.01 14.21 -9.86
N ASN A 683 -32.05 15.06 -10.23
CA ASN A 683 -32.27 16.28 -10.99
C ASN A 683 -31.44 16.30 -12.29
N CYS A 684 -32.12 16.18 -13.43
CA CYS A 684 -31.50 16.02 -14.75
C CYS A 684 -30.86 17.30 -15.33
N ASP A 685 -31.10 18.45 -14.68
CA ASP A 685 -30.51 19.73 -15.04
C ASP A 685 -29.10 19.90 -14.47
N LEU A 686 -28.68 18.99 -13.58
CA LEU A 686 -27.33 18.97 -13.04
C LEU A 686 -26.43 18.03 -13.86
N MET A 687 -25.16 18.41 -13.97
CA MET A 687 -24.15 17.63 -14.68
C MET A 687 -22.83 17.64 -13.90
N GLU A 688 -22.23 16.46 -13.77
CA GLU A 688 -20.89 16.26 -13.20
C GLU A 688 -19.82 16.56 -14.26
N ILE A 689 -18.76 17.30 -13.90
CA ILE A 689 -17.63 17.63 -14.78
C ILE A 689 -16.35 16.94 -14.31
N GLY A 690 -15.64 16.37 -15.27
CA GLY A 690 -14.31 15.82 -15.07
C GLY A 690 -14.28 14.55 -14.24
N THR A 691 -13.08 14.15 -13.83
CA THR A 691 -12.90 13.01 -12.93
C THR A 691 -12.86 13.48 -11.48
N PRO A 692 -13.45 12.72 -10.53
CA PRO A 692 -13.35 13.05 -9.12
C PRO A 692 -11.88 13.09 -8.66
N PHE A 693 -11.51 14.15 -7.94
CA PHE A 693 -10.17 14.35 -7.35
C PHE A 693 -10.22 14.19 -5.82
N ASP A 694 -9.08 14.26 -5.12
CA ASP A 694 -9.03 14.01 -3.66
C ASP A 694 -9.72 12.67 -3.27
N LEU A 695 -9.26 11.57 -3.90
CA LEU A 695 -9.80 10.23 -3.63
C LEU A 695 -9.54 9.81 -2.19
N ARG A 696 -10.61 9.46 -1.48
CA ARG A 696 -10.62 9.03 -0.08
C ARG A 696 -11.63 7.91 0.11
N GLY A 697 -11.66 7.33 1.32
CA GLY A 697 -12.67 6.35 1.69
C GLY A 697 -13.62 6.87 2.76
N TYR A 698 -14.88 6.44 2.68
CA TYR A 698 -15.79 6.47 3.82
C TYR A 698 -15.55 5.26 4.71
N GLY A 699 -15.29 5.51 5.99
CA GLY A 699 -15.12 4.47 7.01
C GLY A 699 -16.12 4.63 8.15
N ILE A 700 -16.31 3.58 8.94
CA ILE A 700 -17.05 3.67 10.20
C ILE A 700 -16.06 4.15 11.27
N ALA A 701 -16.43 5.17 12.04
CA ALA A 701 -15.61 5.70 13.12
C ALA A 701 -15.88 4.93 14.42
N THR A 702 -14.86 4.74 15.23
CA THR A 702 -14.90 4.06 16.54
C THR A 702 -14.05 4.83 17.54
N GLN A 703 -14.26 4.59 18.83
CA GLN A 703 -13.36 5.12 19.86
C GLN A 703 -11.91 4.71 19.59
N LYS A 704 -10.96 5.55 20.03
CA LYS A 704 -9.52 5.26 19.87
C LYS A 704 -9.16 3.96 20.61
N ASP A 705 -8.36 3.13 19.96
CA ASP A 705 -7.91 1.82 20.44
C ASP A 705 -9.05 0.85 20.76
N SER A 706 -10.20 1.02 20.08
CA SER A 706 -11.38 0.18 20.27
C SER A 706 -11.16 -1.25 19.76
N PRO A 707 -11.56 -2.28 20.53
CA PRO A 707 -11.47 -3.68 20.10
C PRO A 707 -12.46 -4.02 18.98
N PHE A 708 -13.45 -3.17 18.70
CA PHE A 708 -14.45 -3.39 17.65
C PHE A 708 -13.91 -3.12 16.25
N THR A 709 -12.90 -2.25 16.12
CA THR A 709 -12.45 -1.71 14.83
C THR A 709 -11.93 -2.78 13.88
N GLU A 710 -11.14 -3.73 14.38
CA GLU A 710 -10.61 -4.83 13.55
C GLU A 710 -11.72 -5.79 13.14
N LYS A 711 -12.59 -6.20 14.07
CA LYS A 711 -13.71 -7.11 13.76
C LYS A 711 -14.69 -6.50 12.75
N LEU A 712 -15.07 -5.24 12.94
CA LEU A 712 -15.92 -4.51 11.98
C LEU A 712 -15.24 -4.34 10.62
N SER A 713 -13.92 -4.11 10.60
CA SER A 713 -13.15 -4.05 9.35
C SER A 713 -13.14 -5.36 8.59
N LEU A 714 -12.93 -6.49 9.28
CA LEU A 714 -12.92 -7.81 8.66
C LEU A 714 -14.32 -8.20 8.14
N ALA A 715 -15.37 -7.90 8.91
CA ALA A 715 -16.75 -8.13 8.48
C ALA A 715 -17.13 -7.25 7.27
N LEU A 716 -16.71 -5.98 7.24
CA LEU A 716 -16.91 -5.12 6.06
C LEU A 716 -16.19 -5.65 4.81
N LEU A 717 -14.99 -6.21 4.97
CA LEU A 717 -14.28 -6.85 3.86
C LEU A 717 -15.03 -8.10 3.38
N ASP A 718 -15.55 -8.94 4.27
CA ASP A 718 -16.37 -10.10 3.89
C ASP A 718 -17.68 -9.67 3.18
N LEU A 719 -18.34 -8.59 3.63
CA LEU A 719 -19.48 -8.01 2.92
C LEU A 719 -19.12 -7.51 1.51
N ASN A 720 -17.92 -6.93 1.35
CA ASN A 720 -17.41 -6.49 0.07
C ASN A 720 -17.11 -7.67 -0.86
N ASP A 721 -16.41 -8.71 -0.37
CA ASP A 721 -16.02 -9.89 -1.12
C ASP A 721 -17.24 -10.72 -1.58
N ARG A 722 -18.30 -10.75 -0.77
CA ARG A 722 -19.60 -11.34 -1.16
C ARG A 722 -20.41 -10.47 -2.12
N GLY A 723 -19.97 -9.25 -2.39
CA GLY A 723 -20.68 -8.30 -3.25
C GLY A 723 -21.94 -7.69 -2.63
N ILE A 724 -22.15 -7.81 -1.31
CA ILE A 724 -23.31 -7.26 -0.61
C ILE A 724 -23.28 -5.73 -0.64
N LEU A 725 -22.10 -5.12 -0.43
CA LEU A 725 -21.95 -3.66 -0.52
C LEU A 725 -22.36 -3.12 -1.90
N TYR A 726 -22.00 -3.84 -2.97
CA TYR A 726 -22.40 -3.50 -4.34
C TYR A 726 -23.92 -3.62 -4.56
N GLN A 727 -24.56 -4.64 -3.97
CA GLN A 727 -26.02 -4.78 -4.01
C GLN A 727 -26.73 -3.64 -3.28
N LEU A 728 -26.22 -3.25 -2.11
CA LEU A 728 -26.73 -2.11 -1.33
C LEU A 728 -26.52 -0.79 -2.08
N GLU A 729 -25.36 -0.56 -2.71
CA GLU A 729 -25.12 0.62 -3.54
C GLU A 729 -26.13 0.66 -4.70
N GLY A 730 -26.34 -0.49 -5.36
CA GLY A 730 -27.34 -0.66 -6.40
C GLY A 730 -28.81 -0.56 -5.93
N LYS A 731 -29.09 -0.54 -4.63
CA LYS A 731 -30.43 -0.28 -4.05
C LYS A 731 -30.64 1.22 -3.84
N TRP A 732 -29.67 1.90 -3.22
CA TRP A 732 -29.80 3.30 -2.79
C TRP A 732 -29.45 4.33 -3.87
N TRP A 733 -28.63 3.95 -4.87
CA TRP A 733 -28.32 4.79 -6.04
C TRP A 733 -29.05 4.33 -7.31
N ARG A 734 -30.03 3.41 -7.23
CA ARG A 734 -30.78 2.92 -8.41
C ARG A 734 -31.71 3.98 -9.01
N ARG A 735 -31.93 3.82 -10.32
CA ARG A 735 -32.19 4.86 -11.31
C ARG A 735 -33.20 5.95 -10.91
N PRO A 736 -32.84 7.22 -11.13
CA PRO A 736 -33.73 8.35 -10.98
C PRO A 736 -34.73 8.50 -12.15
N ASN A 737 -35.63 9.46 -11.99
CA ASN A 737 -36.58 9.99 -12.99
C ASN A 737 -35.94 10.52 -14.29
N CYS A 738 -34.61 10.50 -14.43
CA CYS A 738 -33.94 11.01 -15.62
C CYS A 738 -33.95 9.99 -16.75
N PRO A 739 -34.30 10.40 -17.98
CA PRO A 739 -34.29 9.52 -19.14
C PRO A 739 -32.87 9.01 -19.42
N ASP A 740 -32.74 7.70 -19.68
CA ASP A 740 -31.45 7.07 -19.97
C ASP A 740 -30.75 7.82 -21.12
N PRO A 741 -29.43 8.12 -21.05
CA PRO A 741 -28.70 8.78 -22.13
C PRO A 741 -28.68 7.94 -23.43
N ARG A 742 -28.94 6.63 -23.34
CA ARG A 742 -29.16 5.76 -24.50
C ARG A 742 -30.54 5.94 -25.14
N SER A 743 -31.53 6.41 -24.38
CA SER A 743 -32.87 6.74 -24.91
C SER A 743 -32.88 8.04 -25.71
N SER A 744 -31.93 8.96 -25.44
CA SER A 744 -31.68 10.15 -26.27
C SER A 744 -31.02 9.86 -27.62
N ALA A 745 -30.61 8.61 -27.90
CA ALA A 745 -30.16 8.19 -29.23
C ALA A 745 -31.33 7.89 -30.19
N LYS A 746 -32.59 8.06 -29.76
CA LYS A 746 -33.73 8.05 -30.69
C LYS A 746 -33.66 9.30 -31.57
N SER A 747 -33.75 9.11 -32.88
CA SER A 747 -33.82 10.18 -33.86
C SER A 747 -34.97 11.14 -33.53
N LYS A 748 -34.64 12.33 -33.02
CA LYS A 748 -35.61 13.41 -32.89
C LYS A 748 -35.94 13.94 -34.28
N ALA A 749 -37.22 14.23 -34.52
CA ALA A 749 -37.63 14.93 -35.73
C ALA A 749 -36.92 16.29 -35.82
N ILE A 750 -36.68 16.77 -37.03
CA ILE A 750 -36.06 18.10 -37.23
C ILE A 750 -37.05 19.15 -36.75
N GLU A 751 -36.67 19.89 -35.70
CA GLU A 751 -37.47 20.99 -35.15
C GLU A 751 -37.43 22.21 -36.09
N ILE A 752 -38.53 22.97 -36.10
CA ILE A 752 -38.65 24.17 -36.94
C ILE A 752 -37.57 25.22 -36.60
N GLU A 753 -37.08 25.22 -35.36
CA GLU A 753 -36.00 26.12 -34.92
C GLU A 753 -34.72 25.95 -35.74
N VAL A 754 -34.37 24.71 -36.09
CA VAL A 754 -33.19 24.38 -36.89
C VAL A 754 -33.40 24.71 -38.37
N ALA A 755 -34.65 24.64 -38.86
CA ALA A 755 -35.01 24.91 -40.24
C ALA A 755 -35.39 26.38 -40.52
N SER A 756 -35.59 27.19 -39.47
CA SER A 756 -36.12 28.56 -39.52
C SER A 756 -35.33 29.48 -40.45
N GLY A 757 -34.00 29.40 -40.46
CA GLY A 757 -33.15 30.23 -41.33
C GLY A 757 -33.39 30.01 -42.82
N MET A 758 -33.76 28.80 -43.25
CA MET A 758 -34.06 28.53 -44.67
C MET A 758 -35.31 29.28 -45.12
N PHE A 759 -36.34 29.33 -44.28
CA PHE A 759 -37.57 30.09 -44.54
C PHE A 759 -37.32 31.60 -44.55
N ILE A 760 -36.44 32.10 -43.68
CA ILE A 760 -36.04 33.52 -43.66
C ILE A 760 -35.36 33.90 -44.98
N VAL A 761 -34.42 33.08 -45.48
CA VAL A 761 -33.73 33.33 -46.76
C VAL A 761 -34.71 33.30 -47.93
N LEU A 762 -35.65 32.35 -47.95
CA LEU A 762 -36.67 32.27 -48.98
C LEU A 762 -37.53 33.54 -49.03
N LEU A 763 -38.02 33.99 -47.87
CA LEU A 763 -38.84 35.19 -47.76
C LEU A 763 -38.06 36.45 -48.20
N ALA A 764 -36.81 36.58 -47.76
CA ALA A 764 -35.94 37.66 -48.19
C ALA A 764 -35.72 37.67 -49.71
N GLY A 765 -35.55 36.50 -50.34
CA GLY A 765 -35.42 36.37 -51.79
C GLY A 765 -36.67 36.81 -52.56
N ILE A 766 -37.86 36.44 -52.08
CA ILE A 766 -39.14 36.84 -52.68
C ILE A 766 -39.33 38.36 -52.58
N VAL A 767 -39.06 38.95 -51.41
CA VAL A 767 -39.16 40.39 -51.20
C VAL A 767 -38.18 41.15 -52.09
N LEU A 768 -36.93 40.69 -52.18
CA LEU A 768 -35.93 41.29 -53.06
C LEU A 768 -36.35 41.21 -54.53
N SER A 769 -36.89 40.06 -54.96
CA SER A 769 -37.40 39.89 -56.32
C SER A 769 -38.57 40.83 -56.62
N ALA A 770 -39.50 41.02 -55.67
CA ALA A 770 -40.60 41.96 -55.82
C ALA A 770 -40.11 43.42 -55.94
N ILE A 771 -39.10 43.79 -55.14
CA ILE A 771 -38.47 45.13 -55.22
C ILE A 771 -37.80 45.33 -56.58
N VAL A 772 -37.01 44.36 -57.05
CA VAL A 772 -36.35 44.43 -58.37
C VAL A 772 -37.38 44.52 -59.49
N CYS A 773 -38.45 43.72 -59.44
CA CYS A 773 -39.53 43.76 -60.43
C CYS A 773 -40.23 45.13 -60.44
N ALA A 774 -40.48 45.72 -59.27
CA ALA A 774 -41.04 47.07 -59.17
C ALA A 774 -40.09 48.11 -59.77
N LEU A 775 -38.79 48.04 -59.46
CA LEU A 775 -37.77 48.93 -60.03
C LEU A 775 -37.67 48.79 -61.55
N GLU A 776 -37.65 47.58 -62.08
CA GLU A 776 -37.65 47.32 -63.53
C GLU A 776 -38.91 47.91 -64.19
N TYR A 777 -40.08 47.74 -63.57
CA TYR A 777 -41.33 48.32 -64.05
C TYR A 777 -41.26 49.86 -64.09
N PHE A 778 -40.75 50.50 -63.03
CA PHE A 778 -40.59 51.96 -62.98
C PHE A 778 -39.58 52.48 -63.99
N ILE A 779 -38.41 51.85 -64.11
CA ILE A 779 -37.37 52.22 -65.08
C ILE A 779 -37.90 52.08 -66.50
N THR A 780 -38.58 50.97 -66.81
CA THR A 780 -39.14 50.73 -68.14
C THR A 780 -40.24 51.73 -68.47
N LYS A 781 -41.08 52.08 -67.49
CA LYS A 781 -42.14 53.09 -67.65
C LYS A 781 -41.57 54.49 -67.89
N GLU A 782 -40.49 54.86 -67.19
CA GLU A 782 -39.80 56.15 -67.38
C GLU A 782 -39.10 56.22 -68.74
N CYS A 783 -38.44 55.14 -69.16
CA CYS A 783 -37.82 55.00 -70.49
C CYS A 783 -38.82 55.00 -71.65
N ARG A 784 -40.09 54.65 -71.41
CA ARG A 784 -41.17 54.70 -72.41
C ARG A 784 -41.90 56.05 -72.45
N ARG A 785 -41.65 56.91 -71.45
CA ARG A 785 -42.20 58.26 -71.31
C ARG A 785 -41.26 59.34 -71.86
N ARG A 786 -39.96 59.09 -71.86
CA ARG A 786 -38.97 59.77 -72.71
C ARG A 786 -39.01 59.18 -74.11
#